data_AF-A0AA38YC02-F1
#
_entry.id   AF-A0AA38YC02-F1
#
_cell.length_a   1.000
_cell.length_b   1.000
_cell.length_c   1.000
_cell.angle_alpha   90.00
_cell.angle_beta   90.00
_cell.angle_gamma   90.00
#
_symmetry.space_group_name_H-M   'P 1'
#
loop_
_entity.id
_entity.type
_entity.pdbx_description
1 polymer ?
#
loop_
_entity_poly.entity_id
_entity_poly.type
_entity_poly.pdbx_seq_one_letter_code
_entity_poly.pdbx_strand_id
1 'polypeptide(L)'
;MIERIHQPDLDIPHSDVTITTKVLDLVTIHGSNCNNLHHPPIEGVEVVRPVPSLSFLLEHHSGQKLLFDLGVPTDLRTLGSEVADRLKKVGHQITVQKDVVDALEEHNIKREDINAVIWSHTHWDHKGNMALFPPSTTLILGPNALKTFVTNGGNSGVGGINEQDINGRKVREIDFDGPEVLRIGSLRAVDYFNDGSLYLLDMPGHSVGHLCALVRTTAGAESTFLFLGGDSAHHCGEVRPSEHLPLPDSILPNPLPSVNRDIPFYPGTRFEDLNKSRGMPAKGPVWRPKWGQDLAEAIRSIGKMQEFDGQENVLLLLAHDSCVRYANLPLFPESINDWHKRGLGRELRWNWIADIEKGLSKETRVASADNSHLTVPWSPQSQLAVSEGAVPRHNVDTETSNQTPSRSRAGPVHSHGGSPASVNRAALSYTGDDHETAGSLGELLKTTDSSQPVTFGPPYLVPGYTVKETPAEELEFLRVKGAFSIPPKDVCDKAVLAYFRNAHPLLPVLDAKSFLDSYSRRGCQGVRLILLWSILHVAASFLPLDVVKRSGFQTKKAMKAAMYQHVKLLYDNNQESDQLVLVQAVLILGYWHPDSQDRFEAWHWTGIAISMSQCMGLHRSSVGDRRRAPLPADRVRTVRRIWWCCLVRDRWLAFIKGRPMRINLEDCDVPFPEPSDVADDLDGIPQEIKGKCLVYSSTVVGELWSKYVRLSILLGRILRLHSKEIWRTDEAQIRKNESELQEYNTALATFGQRPPNQYEQFFVCQVRIHYEAIMIMLFRPYVLAHPKNPVEEVSSSFQVEATQKIRAAANNMNNILEEIMSLDLVEFVSPAIISPLILAMQMHLLDCKSQTRSISRLGHHRLQLCMMFQAELKNTYWGADGAFRLFQQAQEKLARTAAEREAHKATTLVDLSNSTELLHPEAVSTTIAHTTSNDFSPSEMLLPSVDDILNFDFTFADPQDFPINDIDYSDNGSDLHLNSFLGLDEFNEFVETSQAVFPT
;
A
#
# COMPACT_ATOMS: atom_id res chain seq x y z
N MET A 1 21.99 14.53 45.09
CA MET A 1 20.59 14.55 45.56
C MET A 1 19.75 14.05 44.40
N ILE A 2 18.80 13.15 44.64
CA ILE A 2 17.84 12.75 43.60
C ILE A 2 16.81 13.89 43.54
N GLU A 3 16.65 14.51 42.36
CA GLU A 3 15.51 15.39 42.13
C GLU A 3 14.24 14.53 42.19
N ARG A 4 13.32 14.86 43.10
CA ARG A 4 12.05 14.14 43.20
C ARG A 4 11.26 14.42 41.93
N ILE A 5 11.11 13.39 41.09
CA ILE A 5 10.16 13.39 39.96
C ILE A 5 8.80 13.80 40.54
N HIS A 6 8.19 14.83 39.96
CA HIS A 6 6.90 15.31 40.43
C HIS A 6 5.80 14.43 39.82
N GLN A 7 5.57 13.28 40.45
CA GLN A 7 4.34 12.52 40.24
C GLN A 7 3.16 13.43 40.67
N PRO A 8 2.17 13.64 39.79
CA PRO A 8 0.97 14.38 40.15
C PRO A 8 0.17 13.54 41.15
N ASP A 9 -0.54 14.21 42.07
CA ASP A 9 -1.62 13.53 42.76
C ASP A 9 -2.76 13.28 41.77
N LEU A 10 -3.40 12.12 41.87
CA LEU A 10 -4.55 11.76 41.02
C LEU A 10 -5.88 12.05 41.71
N ASP A 11 -5.89 12.43 43.00
CA ASP A 11 -7.10 12.71 43.79
C ASP A 11 -8.14 11.55 43.79
N ILE A 12 -7.68 10.29 43.67
CA ILE A 12 -8.57 9.12 43.60
C ILE A 12 -9.29 8.92 44.95
N PRO A 13 -10.64 8.84 44.99
CA PRO A 13 -11.40 8.72 46.25
C PRO A 13 -11.04 7.52 47.16
N HIS A 14 -11.29 7.71 48.47
CA HIS A 14 -11.21 6.71 49.56
C HIS A 14 -12.62 6.31 50.12
N SER A 15 -12.94 5.06 50.52
CA SER A 15 -12.12 3.82 50.48
C SER A 15 -12.62 2.41 51.01
N ASP A 16 -13.81 1.83 50.66
CA ASP A 16 -14.33 0.51 51.15
C ASP A 16 -14.89 -0.65 50.17
N VAL A 17 -14.68 -0.73 48.82
CA VAL A 17 -15.06 -1.85 47.87
C VAL A 17 -14.06 -2.15 46.69
N THR A 18 -13.85 -3.42 46.28
CA THR A 18 -12.91 -3.90 45.19
C THR A 18 -13.56 -4.63 43.99
N ILE A 19 -12.85 -4.67 42.83
CA ILE A 19 -13.12 -5.56 41.66
C ILE A 19 -12.07 -6.67 41.54
N THR A 20 -12.50 -7.93 41.40
CA THR A 20 -11.63 -9.03 40.93
C THR A 20 -11.52 -8.99 39.41
N THR A 21 -10.32 -8.71 38.90
CA THR A 21 -10.02 -8.61 37.46
C THR A 21 -9.32 -9.87 36.95
N LYS A 22 -9.70 -10.33 35.76
CA LYS A 22 -9.06 -11.43 35.02
C LYS A 22 -8.85 -11.01 33.56
N VAL A 23 -7.68 -11.30 32.99
CA VAL A 23 -7.28 -10.86 31.64
C VAL A 23 -7.50 -11.97 30.62
N LEU A 24 -8.23 -11.70 29.54
CA LEU A 24 -8.48 -12.64 28.45
C LEU A 24 -7.66 -12.24 27.22
N ASP A 25 -6.80 -13.16 26.78
CA ASP A 25 -6.00 -13.03 25.56
C ASP A 25 -6.39 -14.12 24.54
N LEU A 26 -7.49 -13.85 23.81
CA LEU A 26 -8.10 -14.80 22.87
C LEU A 26 -7.83 -14.48 21.40
N VAL A 27 -7.17 -13.35 21.11
CA VAL A 27 -7.03 -12.77 19.77
C VAL A 27 -5.57 -12.46 19.51
N THR A 28 -5.05 -12.78 18.32
CA THR A 28 -3.76 -12.24 17.85
C THR A 28 -3.93 -11.54 16.51
N ILE A 29 -3.39 -10.33 16.41
CA ILE A 29 -3.31 -9.56 15.17
C ILE A 29 -1.84 -9.56 14.72
N HIS A 30 -1.56 -10.17 13.58
CA HIS A 30 -0.23 -10.25 12.98
C HIS A 30 -0.05 -9.19 11.88
N GLY A 31 1.22 -8.84 11.60
CA GLY A 31 1.58 -7.98 10.47
C GLY A 31 1.25 -6.48 10.66
N SER A 32 0.94 -6.04 11.88
CA SER A 32 0.65 -4.64 12.21
C SER A 32 1.85 -3.74 11.90
N ASN A 33 1.79 -3.04 10.76
CA ASN A 33 2.84 -2.16 10.30
C ASN A 33 2.91 -0.91 11.17
N CYS A 34 4.05 -0.69 11.82
CA CYS A 34 4.32 0.42 12.73
C CYS A 34 3.94 1.77 12.10
N ASN A 35 4.27 1.92 10.81
CA ASN A 35 4.08 3.16 10.07
C ASN A 35 2.62 3.45 9.69
N ASN A 36 1.68 2.53 9.95
CA ASN A 36 0.24 2.78 9.78
C ASN A 36 -0.38 3.36 11.05
N LEU A 37 0.01 2.85 12.22
CA LEU A 37 -0.57 3.22 13.52
C LEU A 37 0.13 4.43 14.14
N HIS A 38 1.47 4.49 14.09
CA HIS A 38 2.28 5.47 14.80
C HIS A 38 3.37 6.13 13.93
N HIS A 39 3.93 7.25 14.42
CA HIS A 39 4.99 8.02 13.76
C HIS A 39 5.91 8.73 14.78
N PRO A 40 7.13 9.16 14.41
CA PRO A 40 7.84 8.92 13.15
C PRO A 40 8.38 7.48 13.04
N PRO A 41 8.69 6.99 11.82
CA PRO A 41 9.32 5.69 11.60
C PRO A 41 10.57 5.47 12.48
N ILE A 42 10.82 4.22 12.86
CA ILE A 42 12.12 3.76 13.36
C ILE A 42 12.70 2.81 12.30
N GLU A 43 13.96 3.00 11.93
CA GLU A 43 14.63 2.22 10.88
C GLU A 43 14.85 0.76 11.35
N GLY A 44 14.41 -0.20 10.54
CA GLY A 44 14.45 -1.64 10.89
C GLY A 44 13.33 -2.08 11.84
N VAL A 45 12.37 -1.21 12.13
CA VAL A 45 11.19 -1.47 12.99
C VAL A 45 9.92 -1.12 12.20
N GLU A 46 9.70 -1.89 11.13
CA GLU A 46 8.54 -1.73 10.25
C GLU A 46 7.30 -2.47 10.78
N VAL A 47 7.47 -3.51 11.61
CA VAL A 47 6.41 -4.35 12.19
C VAL A 47 6.83 -4.75 13.62
N VAL A 48 5.92 -4.60 14.60
CA VAL A 48 6.12 -5.02 16.01
C VAL A 48 5.82 -6.52 16.22
N ARG A 49 6.04 -7.04 17.43
CA ARG A 49 5.57 -8.39 17.83
C ARG A 49 4.04 -8.53 17.64
N PRO A 50 3.50 -9.73 17.31
CA PRO A 50 2.07 -9.95 17.15
C PRO A 50 1.28 -9.53 18.40
N VAL A 51 0.34 -8.60 18.22
CA VAL A 51 -0.36 -7.95 19.33
C VAL A 51 -1.63 -8.71 19.72
N PRO A 52 -2.04 -8.67 21.01
CA PRO A 52 -3.36 -9.12 21.42
C PRO A 52 -4.48 -8.17 20.94
N SER A 53 -5.73 -8.59 21.14
CA SER A 53 -6.78 -7.64 21.55
C SER A 53 -7.33 -8.13 22.88
N LEU A 54 -6.96 -7.46 23.97
CA LEU A 54 -7.28 -7.89 25.33
C LEU A 54 -8.72 -7.56 25.71
N SER A 55 -9.37 -8.50 26.39
CA SER A 55 -10.67 -8.32 27.05
C SER A 55 -10.52 -8.62 28.54
N PHE A 56 -11.40 -8.07 29.39
CA PHE A 56 -11.26 -8.18 30.84
C PHE A 56 -12.57 -8.58 31.49
N LEU A 57 -12.57 -9.65 32.29
CA LEU A 57 -13.69 -9.98 33.18
C LEU A 57 -13.49 -9.25 34.51
N LEU A 58 -14.50 -8.48 34.89
CA LEU A 58 -14.55 -7.67 36.10
C LEU A 58 -15.65 -8.24 37.02
N GLU A 59 -15.26 -8.95 38.07
CA GLU A 59 -16.17 -9.56 39.04
C GLU A 59 -16.23 -8.71 40.32
N HIS A 60 -17.40 -8.13 40.58
CA HIS A 60 -17.65 -7.24 41.71
C HIS A 60 -18.15 -8.01 42.94
N HIS A 61 -17.80 -7.56 44.15
CA HIS A 61 -18.15 -8.26 45.39
C HIS A 61 -19.67 -8.43 45.60
N SER A 62 -20.50 -7.60 44.97
CA SER A 62 -21.96 -7.72 44.96
C SER A 62 -22.50 -8.89 44.10
N GLY A 63 -21.61 -9.69 43.51
CA GLY A 63 -21.92 -10.79 42.59
C GLY A 63 -22.13 -10.38 41.14
N GLN A 64 -22.04 -9.09 40.81
CA GLN A 64 -22.15 -8.63 39.43
C GLN A 64 -20.88 -8.92 38.63
N LYS A 65 -21.04 -9.30 37.36
CA LYS A 65 -19.93 -9.50 36.42
C LYS A 65 -20.09 -8.58 35.22
N LEU A 66 -19.02 -7.87 34.87
CA LEU A 66 -18.93 -7.03 33.68
C LEU A 66 -17.80 -7.54 32.78
N LEU A 67 -17.91 -7.30 31.48
CA LEU A 67 -16.80 -7.43 30.55
C LEU A 67 -16.37 -6.04 30.08
N PHE A 68 -15.06 -5.78 30.00
CA PHE A 68 -14.49 -4.62 29.33
C PHE A 68 -13.78 -5.09 28.06
N ASP A 69 -14.32 -4.66 26.92
CA ASP A 69 -14.10 -5.19 25.58
C ASP A 69 -14.40 -6.70 25.43
N LEU A 70 -14.54 -7.14 24.17
CA LEU A 70 -14.77 -8.53 23.78
C LEU A 70 -13.83 -9.02 22.66
N GLY A 71 -12.87 -8.19 22.24
CA GLY A 71 -11.93 -8.51 21.17
C GLY A 71 -12.57 -8.58 19.78
N VAL A 72 -12.06 -9.50 18.96
CA VAL A 72 -12.55 -9.81 17.61
C VAL A 72 -13.46 -11.05 17.67
N PRO A 73 -14.66 -11.04 17.08
CA PRO A 73 -15.53 -12.22 17.03
C PRO A 73 -15.01 -13.32 16.11
N THR A 74 -15.35 -14.58 16.37
CA THR A 74 -14.96 -15.71 15.50
C THR A 74 -15.55 -15.59 14.09
N ASP A 75 -16.82 -15.21 13.97
CA ASP A 75 -17.44 -14.86 12.70
C ASP A 75 -17.39 -13.35 12.44
N LEU A 76 -16.37 -12.92 11.68
CA LEU A 76 -16.20 -11.52 11.26
C LEU A 76 -17.42 -10.92 10.55
N ARG A 77 -18.36 -11.71 10.00
CA ARG A 77 -19.59 -11.19 9.36
C ARG A 77 -20.49 -10.44 10.36
N THR A 78 -20.41 -10.78 11.65
CA THR A 78 -21.12 -10.09 12.74
C THR A 78 -20.70 -8.63 12.92
N LEU A 79 -19.49 -8.26 12.45
CA LEU A 79 -18.99 -6.89 12.44
C LEU A 79 -19.69 -6.02 11.37
N GLY A 80 -20.46 -6.61 10.47
CA GLY A 80 -21.10 -5.95 9.33
C GLY A 80 -20.32 -6.19 8.04
N SER A 81 -21.03 -6.21 6.91
CA SER A 81 -20.48 -6.62 5.62
C SER A 81 -19.28 -5.77 5.18
N GLU A 82 -19.34 -4.44 5.30
CA GLU A 82 -18.23 -3.54 4.92
C GLU A 82 -16.95 -3.82 5.74
N VAL A 83 -17.09 -3.96 7.06
CA VAL A 83 -15.96 -4.23 7.96
C VAL A 83 -15.37 -5.61 7.67
N ALA A 84 -16.20 -6.65 7.60
CA ALA A 84 -15.78 -8.02 7.28
C ALA A 84 -15.04 -8.09 5.93
N ASP A 85 -15.56 -7.40 4.91
CA ASP A 85 -14.93 -7.35 3.60
C ASP A 85 -13.69 -6.46 3.54
N ARG A 86 -13.56 -5.45 4.40
CA ARG A 86 -12.32 -4.70 4.56
C ARG A 86 -11.24 -5.57 5.19
N LEU A 87 -11.54 -6.29 6.28
CA LEU A 87 -10.55 -7.11 6.99
C LEU A 87 -9.93 -8.16 6.04
N LYS A 88 -10.76 -8.87 5.27
CA LYS A 88 -10.31 -9.77 4.18
C LYS A 88 -9.38 -9.10 3.15
N LYS A 89 -9.52 -7.79 2.91
CA LYS A 89 -8.80 -7.02 1.87
C LYS A 89 -7.58 -6.27 2.39
N VAL A 90 -7.39 -6.17 3.72
CA VAL A 90 -6.28 -5.43 4.33
C VAL A 90 -5.07 -6.33 4.65
N GLY A 91 -5.28 -7.65 4.77
CA GLY A 91 -4.17 -8.61 4.89
C GLY A 91 -3.54 -8.73 6.28
N HIS A 92 -4.18 -8.19 7.32
CA HIS A 92 -3.91 -8.62 8.69
C HIS A 92 -4.33 -10.09 8.83
N GLN A 93 -3.40 -10.96 9.21
CA GLN A 93 -3.76 -12.29 9.70
C GLN A 93 -4.26 -12.10 11.14
N ILE A 94 -5.53 -12.43 11.36
CA ILE A 94 -6.20 -12.29 12.65
C ILE A 94 -6.59 -13.69 13.11
N THR A 95 -6.00 -14.13 14.23
CA THR A 95 -6.23 -15.45 14.82
C THR A 95 -7.09 -15.29 16.07
N VAL A 96 -8.36 -15.68 15.98
CA VAL A 96 -9.29 -15.72 17.12
C VAL A 96 -9.38 -17.16 17.61
N GLN A 97 -9.11 -17.40 18.90
CA GLN A 97 -9.15 -18.74 19.49
C GLN A 97 -10.58 -19.24 19.75
N LYS A 98 -11.44 -18.34 20.24
CA LYS A 98 -12.87 -18.52 20.56
C LYS A 98 -13.51 -17.17 20.88
N ASP A 99 -14.84 -17.08 20.87
CA ASP A 99 -15.51 -15.88 21.40
C ASP A 99 -15.39 -15.85 22.94
N VAL A 100 -15.40 -14.66 23.53
CA VAL A 100 -15.28 -14.48 25.00
C VAL A 100 -16.32 -15.28 25.78
N VAL A 101 -17.53 -15.46 25.22
CA VAL A 101 -18.59 -16.26 25.83
C VAL A 101 -18.18 -17.72 26.01
N ASP A 102 -17.53 -18.32 25.01
CA ASP A 102 -17.14 -19.73 25.06
C ASP A 102 -16.03 -19.96 26.10
N ALA A 103 -15.07 -19.01 26.19
CA ALA A 103 -14.01 -19.03 27.21
C ALA A 103 -14.57 -18.99 28.65
N LEU A 104 -15.64 -18.20 28.87
CA LEU A 104 -16.33 -18.09 30.16
C LEU A 104 -17.07 -19.39 30.50
N GLU A 105 -17.78 -19.97 29.53
CA GLU A 105 -18.62 -21.16 29.75
C GLU A 105 -17.78 -22.44 29.96
N GLU A 106 -16.62 -22.56 29.31
CA GLU A 106 -15.58 -23.57 29.64
C GLU A 106 -15.18 -23.56 31.13
N HIS A 107 -15.24 -22.38 31.76
CA HIS A 107 -14.88 -22.16 33.16
C HIS A 107 -16.10 -22.01 34.08
N ASN A 108 -17.28 -22.47 33.63
CA ASN A 108 -18.55 -22.49 34.35
C ASN A 108 -19.15 -21.10 34.69
N ILE A 109 -18.71 -20.03 34.00
CA ILE A 109 -19.33 -18.71 34.07
C ILE A 109 -20.29 -18.58 32.89
N LYS A 110 -21.60 -18.42 33.14
CA LYS A 110 -22.60 -18.44 32.07
C LYS A 110 -22.74 -17.09 31.39
N ARG A 111 -23.14 -17.08 30.12
CA ARG A 111 -23.53 -15.85 29.41
C ARG A 111 -24.63 -15.05 30.12
N GLU A 112 -25.54 -15.73 30.84
CA GLU A 112 -26.58 -15.07 31.65
C GLU A 112 -26.05 -14.40 32.93
N ASP A 113 -24.87 -14.80 33.43
CA ASP A 113 -24.27 -14.23 34.64
C ASP A 113 -23.58 -12.87 34.37
N ILE A 114 -23.45 -12.46 33.10
CA ILE A 114 -22.81 -11.20 32.69
C ILE A 114 -23.86 -10.09 32.65
N ASN A 115 -23.73 -9.12 33.56
CA ASN A 115 -24.71 -8.03 33.73
C ASN A 115 -24.55 -6.92 32.70
N ALA A 116 -23.31 -6.65 32.27
CA ALA A 116 -23.05 -5.71 31.19
C ALA A 116 -21.74 -5.99 30.45
N VAL A 117 -21.66 -5.48 29.23
CA VAL A 117 -20.43 -5.37 28.44
C VAL A 117 -20.17 -3.89 28.21
N ILE A 118 -18.96 -3.44 28.54
CA ILE A 118 -18.44 -2.11 28.27
C ILE A 118 -17.56 -2.24 27.04
N TRP A 119 -17.89 -1.55 25.95
CA TRP A 119 -16.92 -1.31 24.90
C TRP A 119 -16.10 -0.08 25.26
N SER A 120 -14.77 -0.18 25.19
CA SER A 120 -13.89 0.99 25.20
C SER A 120 -14.26 1.92 24.05
N HIS A 121 -14.53 1.36 22.87
CA HIS A 121 -15.06 2.07 21.71
C HIS A 121 -15.57 1.08 20.64
N THR A 122 -16.09 1.60 19.53
CA THR A 122 -16.85 0.82 18.54
C THR A 122 -16.02 0.17 17.42
N HIS A 123 -14.69 0.09 17.55
CA HIS A 123 -13.86 -0.51 16.49
C HIS A 123 -13.97 -2.05 16.43
N TRP A 124 -13.71 -2.58 15.24
CA TRP A 124 -13.91 -3.98 14.85
C TRP A 124 -13.20 -5.01 15.74
N ASP A 125 -12.14 -4.58 16.41
CA ASP A 125 -11.19 -5.29 17.26
C ASP A 125 -11.55 -5.31 18.74
N HIS A 126 -12.61 -4.59 19.15
CA HIS A 126 -13.05 -4.47 20.56
C HIS A 126 -14.45 -5.03 20.80
N LYS A 127 -15.28 -5.08 19.74
CA LYS A 127 -16.71 -5.34 19.84
C LYS A 127 -17.11 -6.76 20.22
N GLY A 128 -16.33 -7.77 19.81
CA GLY A 128 -16.72 -9.17 19.80
C GLY A 128 -18.09 -9.42 19.15
N ASN A 129 -18.77 -10.49 19.56
CA ASN A 129 -20.12 -10.81 19.11
C ASN A 129 -21.16 -10.56 20.21
N MET A 130 -21.66 -9.32 20.31
CA MET A 130 -22.68 -8.95 21.30
C MET A 130 -24.02 -9.70 21.15
N ALA A 131 -24.29 -10.38 20.03
CA ALA A 131 -25.51 -11.18 19.88
C ALA A 131 -25.48 -12.52 20.66
N LEU A 132 -24.31 -12.96 21.16
CA LEU A 132 -24.19 -14.18 21.97
C LEU A 132 -24.71 -14.04 23.40
N PHE A 133 -24.81 -12.81 23.92
CA PHE A 133 -25.28 -12.50 25.27
C PHE A 133 -26.82 -12.33 25.29
N PRO A 134 -27.53 -12.76 26.34
CA PRO A 134 -28.98 -12.54 26.45
C PRO A 134 -29.32 -11.05 26.51
N PRO A 135 -30.52 -10.61 26.08
CA PRO A 135 -30.89 -9.17 26.05
C PRO A 135 -30.87 -8.45 27.41
N SER A 136 -30.81 -9.19 28.52
CA SER A 136 -30.62 -8.69 29.88
C SER A 136 -29.23 -8.07 30.13
N THR A 137 -28.19 -8.55 29.43
CA THR A 137 -26.84 -7.99 29.50
C THR A 137 -26.83 -6.60 28.87
N THR A 138 -26.54 -5.56 29.65
CA THR A 138 -26.53 -4.17 29.17
C THR A 138 -25.30 -3.90 28.30
N LEU A 139 -25.44 -3.20 27.18
CA LEU A 139 -24.31 -2.66 26.44
C LEU A 139 -23.98 -1.25 26.94
N ILE A 140 -22.71 -0.97 27.25
CA ILE A 140 -22.23 0.32 27.73
C ILE A 140 -21.26 0.92 26.70
N LEU A 141 -21.44 2.21 26.42
CA LEU A 141 -20.74 2.99 25.40
C LEU A 141 -20.30 4.33 25.99
N GLY A 142 -19.27 4.98 25.44
CA GLY A 142 -18.96 6.36 25.77
C GLY A 142 -19.89 7.39 25.10
N PRO A 143 -19.66 8.70 25.36
CA PRO A 143 -20.56 9.77 24.94
C PRO A 143 -20.65 9.93 23.42
N ASN A 144 -21.87 10.19 22.92
CA ASN A 144 -22.23 10.42 21.51
C ASN A 144 -22.03 9.21 20.56
N ALA A 145 -21.73 8.02 21.05
CA ALA A 145 -21.58 6.81 20.23
C ALA A 145 -22.88 6.45 19.47
N LEU A 146 -24.03 6.41 20.14
CA LEU A 146 -25.32 6.11 19.50
C LEU A 146 -25.70 7.20 18.49
N LYS A 147 -25.59 8.46 18.88
CA LYS A 147 -25.86 9.61 18.01
C LYS A 147 -25.00 9.59 16.75
N THR A 148 -23.74 9.18 16.85
CA THR A 148 -22.82 9.12 15.71
C THR A 148 -23.12 7.92 14.82
N PHE A 149 -23.01 6.70 15.36
CA PHE A 149 -23.04 5.48 14.55
C PHE A 149 -24.44 4.99 14.20
N VAL A 150 -25.48 5.36 14.97
CA VAL A 150 -26.88 4.97 14.71
C VAL A 150 -27.69 6.12 14.11
N THR A 151 -27.51 7.37 14.56
CA THR A 151 -28.37 8.50 14.13
C THR A 151 -27.81 9.34 12.98
N ASN A 152 -26.53 9.72 13.00
CA ASN A 152 -26.01 10.80 12.15
C ASN A 152 -25.04 10.37 11.03
N GLY A 153 -24.34 9.24 11.14
CA GLY A 153 -23.27 8.86 10.20
C GLY A 153 -23.26 7.41 9.74
N GLY A 154 -23.98 6.51 10.42
CA GLY A 154 -23.88 5.07 10.18
C GLY A 154 -22.53 4.50 10.65
N ASN A 155 -22.26 3.26 10.26
CA ASN A 155 -21.01 2.59 10.61
C ASN A 155 -19.90 2.97 9.62
N SER A 156 -18.68 3.08 10.15
CA SER A 156 -17.49 3.31 9.36
C SER A 156 -16.85 1.98 8.96
N GLY A 157 -16.02 1.99 7.92
CA GLY A 157 -15.18 0.85 7.59
C GLY A 157 -14.14 0.47 8.65
N VAL A 158 -14.03 1.12 9.83
CA VAL A 158 -13.25 0.60 10.99
C VAL A 158 -14.13 0.10 12.13
N GLY A 159 -15.45 0.28 12.05
CA GLY A 159 -16.38 -0.09 13.12
C GLY A 159 -17.53 0.91 13.30
N GLY A 160 -18.34 0.64 14.33
CA GLY A 160 -19.61 1.31 14.60
C GLY A 160 -20.56 0.36 15.34
N ILE A 161 -21.86 0.65 15.34
CA ILE A 161 -22.89 -0.09 16.10
C ILE A 161 -23.82 -0.79 15.09
N ASN A 162 -23.87 -2.12 15.08
CA ASN A 162 -24.78 -2.86 14.21
C ASN A 162 -26.14 -3.04 14.92
N GLU A 163 -27.23 -3.15 14.15
CA GLU A 163 -28.58 -3.33 14.71
C GLU A 163 -28.63 -4.51 15.69
N GLN A 164 -28.02 -5.64 15.34
CA GLN A 164 -27.93 -6.84 16.18
C GLN A 164 -27.24 -6.64 17.54
N ASP A 165 -26.39 -5.61 17.69
CA ASP A 165 -25.64 -5.37 18.93
C ASP A 165 -26.56 -4.72 19.99
N ILE A 166 -27.58 -3.99 19.53
CA ILE A 166 -28.51 -3.18 20.35
C ILE A 166 -29.96 -3.66 20.32
N ASN A 167 -30.37 -4.47 19.35
CA ASN A 167 -31.76 -4.89 19.16
C ASN A 167 -32.29 -5.69 20.37
N GLY A 168 -33.38 -5.20 20.97
CA GLY A 168 -33.99 -5.78 22.17
C GLY A 168 -33.17 -5.63 23.46
N ARG A 169 -31.96 -5.06 23.39
CA ARG A 169 -31.01 -4.93 24.50
C ARG A 169 -31.11 -3.55 25.17
N LYS A 170 -30.83 -3.48 26.47
CA LYS A 170 -30.59 -2.19 27.13
C LYS A 170 -29.22 -1.63 26.74
N VAL A 171 -29.17 -0.40 26.25
CA VAL A 171 -27.92 0.34 26.00
C VAL A 171 -27.80 1.51 26.99
N ARG A 172 -26.57 1.80 27.45
CA ARG A 172 -26.22 2.95 28.32
C ARG A 172 -25.02 3.69 27.72
N GLU A 173 -25.23 4.90 27.22
CA GLU A 173 -24.11 5.84 27.03
C GLU A 173 -23.68 6.40 28.40
N ILE A 174 -22.38 6.64 28.58
CA ILE A 174 -21.84 7.34 29.75
C ILE A 174 -21.85 8.85 29.49
N ASP A 175 -22.44 9.59 30.44
CA ASP A 175 -22.49 11.05 30.47
C ASP A 175 -21.33 11.60 31.32
N PHE A 176 -20.51 12.46 30.72
CA PHE A 176 -19.39 13.14 31.38
C PHE A 176 -19.61 14.65 31.59
N ASP A 177 -20.83 15.14 31.34
CA ASP A 177 -21.28 16.50 31.63
C ASP A 177 -22.29 16.55 32.80
N GLY A 178 -22.74 15.40 33.29
CA GLY A 178 -23.67 15.23 34.42
C GLY A 178 -23.07 15.46 35.82
N PRO A 179 -23.91 15.48 36.88
CA PRO A 179 -23.52 15.86 38.25
C PRO A 179 -22.77 14.78 39.04
N GLU A 180 -22.80 13.51 38.60
CA GLU A 180 -22.05 12.40 39.23
C GLU A 180 -20.61 12.27 38.68
N VAL A 181 -20.15 13.24 37.87
CA VAL A 181 -18.83 13.24 37.23
C VAL A 181 -17.78 13.84 38.18
N LEU A 182 -16.74 13.06 38.45
CA LEU A 182 -15.56 13.47 39.19
C LEU A 182 -14.36 13.71 38.26
N ARG A 183 -13.26 14.20 38.83
CA ARG A 183 -11.95 14.23 38.17
C ARG A 183 -11.03 13.24 38.85
N ILE A 184 -10.20 12.57 38.06
CA ILE A 184 -9.05 11.80 38.53
C ILE A 184 -7.87 12.28 37.68
N GLY A 185 -6.89 12.92 38.32
CA GLY A 185 -5.91 13.75 37.62
C GLY A 185 -6.58 14.71 36.62
N SER A 186 -6.06 14.77 35.39
CA SER A 186 -6.63 15.56 34.30
C SER A 186 -7.84 14.92 33.60
N LEU A 187 -8.24 13.69 33.93
CA LEU A 187 -9.36 12.99 33.27
C LEU A 187 -10.72 13.22 33.95
N ARG A 188 -11.79 13.25 33.15
CA ARG A 188 -13.16 13.14 33.65
C ARG A 188 -13.46 11.67 33.92
N ALA A 189 -14.07 11.39 35.06
CA ALA A 189 -14.33 10.04 35.54
C ALA A 189 -15.77 9.89 36.04
N VAL A 190 -16.38 8.74 35.76
CA VAL A 190 -17.68 8.33 36.29
C VAL A 190 -17.49 7.03 37.06
N ASP A 191 -17.87 7.04 38.33
CA ASP A 191 -17.91 5.85 39.18
C ASP A 191 -19.04 4.92 38.71
N TYR A 192 -18.71 3.76 38.16
CA TYR A 192 -19.69 2.92 37.46
C TYR A 192 -20.71 2.29 38.42
N PHE A 193 -20.22 1.81 39.57
CA PHE A 193 -21.03 1.20 40.62
C PHE A 193 -21.52 2.24 41.64
N ASN A 194 -20.99 3.48 41.59
CA ASN A 194 -21.05 4.45 42.68
C ASN A 194 -20.41 3.87 43.97
N ASP A 195 -19.36 3.04 43.80
CA ASP A 195 -18.58 2.42 44.88
C ASP A 195 -17.06 2.36 44.67
N GLY A 196 -16.48 3.28 43.89
CA GLY A 196 -15.03 3.56 43.73
C GLY A 196 -14.13 2.40 43.29
N SER A 197 -14.72 1.23 43.06
CA SER A 197 -14.10 -0.01 42.64
C SER A 197 -13.82 -0.03 41.13
N LEU A 198 -14.61 0.73 40.35
CA LEU A 198 -14.50 0.87 38.90
C LEU A 198 -14.90 2.29 38.45
N TYR A 199 -13.93 3.04 37.91
CA TYR A 199 -14.20 4.31 37.22
C TYR A 199 -14.10 4.13 35.71
N LEU A 200 -15.05 4.69 34.97
CA LEU A 200 -14.95 4.87 33.52
C LEU A 200 -14.42 6.27 33.22
N LEU A 201 -13.47 6.37 32.30
CA LEU A 201 -12.68 7.57 32.03
C LEU A 201 -12.94 8.09 30.60
N ASP A 202 -13.19 9.38 30.47
CA ASP A 202 -13.38 10.08 29.18
C ASP A 202 -12.04 10.24 28.45
N MET A 203 -11.84 9.50 27.35
CA MET A 203 -10.57 9.47 26.61
C MET A 203 -10.75 9.84 25.12
N PRO A 204 -11.29 11.04 24.84
CA PRO A 204 -11.66 11.46 23.49
C PRO A 204 -10.46 11.58 22.55
N GLY A 205 -10.75 11.50 21.25
CA GLY A 205 -9.82 11.77 20.16
C GLY A 205 -9.45 10.55 19.32
N HIS A 206 -9.32 9.35 19.92
CA HIS A 206 -9.11 8.13 19.13
C HIS A 206 -10.37 7.78 18.30
N SER A 207 -11.51 7.62 18.98
CA SER A 207 -12.82 7.38 18.36
C SER A 207 -13.93 8.07 19.16
N VAL A 208 -15.13 8.19 18.59
CA VAL A 208 -16.25 8.87 19.28
C VAL A 208 -16.77 7.99 20.41
N GLY A 209 -16.84 8.54 21.62
CA GLY A 209 -17.22 7.80 22.81
C GLY A 209 -16.15 6.81 23.27
N HIS A 210 -14.87 7.11 23.07
CA HIS A 210 -13.78 6.29 23.61
C HIS A 210 -13.67 6.42 25.14
N LEU A 211 -13.64 5.26 25.80
CA LEU A 211 -13.54 5.05 27.23
C LEU A 211 -12.27 4.28 27.58
N CYS A 212 -11.64 4.69 28.68
CA CYS A 212 -10.76 3.80 29.45
C CYS A 212 -11.43 3.42 30.78
N ALA A 213 -10.87 2.46 31.51
CA ALA A 213 -11.34 2.14 32.86
C ALA A 213 -10.19 2.15 33.87
N LEU A 214 -10.41 2.76 35.04
CA LEU A 214 -9.54 2.61 36.22
C LEU A 214 -10.21 1.63 37.18
N VAL A 215 -9.66 0.42 37.26
CA VAL A 215 -10.21 -0.69 38.04
C VAL A 215 -9.39 -0.83 39.32
N ARG A 216 -10.03 -0.78 40.48
CA ARG A 216 -9.32 -0.93 41.75
C ARG A 216 -9.24 -2.39 42.18
N THR A 217 -8.01 -2.84 42.36
CA THR A 217 -7.69 -4.25 42.57
C THR A 217 -7.59 -4.65 44.05
N THR A 218 -7.49 -3.71 45.01
CA THR A 218 -7.08 -4.05 46.39
C THR A 218 -7.55 -3.05 47.50
N ALA A 219 -7.47 -3.41 48.81
CA ALA A 219 -8.03 -2.87 50.11
C ALA A 219 -7.10 -2.46 51.35
N GLY A 220 -6.73 -1.18 51.61
CA GLY A 220 -5.79 -0.64 52.65
C GLY A 220 -5.49 0.92 52.60
N ALA A 221 -4.21 1.34 52.49
CA ALA A 221 -3.70 2.71 52.21
C ALA A 221 -3.01 2.98 50.82
N GLU A 222 -2.03 2.19 50.34
CA GLU A 222 -1.47 2.25 48.95
C GLU A 222 -2.37 1.53 47.91
N SER A 223 -3.50 2.11 47.52
CA SER A 223 -4.46 1.57 46.54
C SER A 223 -3.80 1.10 45.24
N THR A 224 -3.99 -0.15 44.79
CA THR A 224 -3.46 -0.59 43.47
C THR A 224 -4.55 -0.66 42.42
N PHE A 225 -4.26 -0.16 41.21
CA PHE A 225 -5.21 -0.06 40.11
C PHE A 225 -4.69 -0.68 38.81
N LEU A 226 -5.61 -1.13 37.97
CA LEU A 226 -5.37 -1.39 36.56
C LEU A 226 -5.99 -0.25 35.76
N PHE A 227 -5.23 0.33 34.82
CA PHE A 227 -5.76 1.25 33.82
C PHE A 227 -5.94 0.46 32.52
N LEU A 228 -7.19 0.20 32.13
CA LEU A 228 -7.56 -0.50 30.91
C LEU A 228 -7.70 0.53 29.79
N GLY A 229 -6.69 0.59 28.91
CA GLY A 229 -6.51 1.71 27.99
C GLY A 229 -7.27 1.63 26.66
N GLY A 230 -7.80 0.47 26.27
CA GLY A 230 -8.28 0.26 24.90
C GLY A 230 -7.21 0.68 23.87
N ASP A 231 -7.65 1.38 22.82
CA ASP A 231 -6.80 2.04 21.81
C ASP A 231 -6.46 3.52 22.10
N SER A 232 -6.48 3.95 23.37
CA SER A 232 -5.98 5.30 23.71
C SER A 232 -4.52 5.49 23.28
N ALA A 233 -3.75 4.40 23.26
CA ALA A 233 -2.54 4.21 22.45
C ALA A 233 -2.53 2.77 21.93
N HIS A 234 -1.90 2.52 20.78
CA HIS A 234 -1.76 1.16 20.21
C HIS A 234 -0.43 0.51 20.62
N HIS A 235 0.56 1.31 21.04
CA HIS A 235 1.84 0.81 21.54
C HIS A 235 2.32 1.61 22.76
N CYS A 236 2.90 0.92 23.75
CA CYS A 236 3.44 1.55 24.97
C CYS A 236 4.49 2.65 24.69
N GLY A 237 5.20 2.58 23.57
CA GLY A 237 6.15 3.62 23.12
C GLY A 237 5.52 4.94 22.65
N GLU A 238 4.19 5.03 22.56
CA GLU A 238 3.44 6.29 22.40
C GLU A 238 3.20 6.98 23.76
N VAL A 239 3.23 6.21 24.85
CA VAL A 239 2.99 6.68 26.22
C VAL A 239 4.33 6.90 26.97
N ARG A 240 5.33 6.05 26.73
CA ARG A 240 6.56 5.95 27.52
C ARG A 240 7.82 6.28 26.69
N PRO A 241 8.85 6.90 27.29
CA PRO A 241 8.87 7.57 28.59
C PRO A 241 8.09 8.89 28.56
N SER A 242 7.76 9.41 29.75
CA SER A 242 7.04 10.68 29.95
C SER A 242 7.73 11.54 31.01
N GLU A 243 7.19 12.72 31.31
CA GLU A 243 7.67 13.55 32.43
C GLU A 243 7.39 12.90 33.80
N HIS A 244 6.25 12.20 33.92
CA HIS A 244 5.85 11.47 35.13
C HIS A 244 6.50 10.08 35.24
N LEU A 245 6.90 9.49 34.10
CA LEU A 245 7.66 8.25 34.01
C LEU A 245 8.90 8.42 33.10
N PRO A 246 9.97 9.06 33.61
CA PRO A 246 11.21 9.18 32.86
C PRO A 246 11.89 7.82 32.68
N LEU A 247 12.70 7.71 31.63
CA LEU A 247 13.51 6.55 31.32
C LEU A 247 14.58 6.34 32.42
N PRO A 248 14.65 5.17 33.09
CA PRO A 248 15.58 4.95 34.20
C PRO A 248 17.02 4.70 33.71
N ASP A 249 18.00 4.93 34.58
CA ASP A 249 19.43 4.71 34.30
C ASP A 249 19.74 3.28 33.84
N SER A 250 19.03 2.29 34.40
CA SER A 250 19.11 0.88 34.04
C SER A 250 17.77 0.17 34.17
N ILE A 251 17.51 -0.81 33.31
CA ILE A 251 16.30 -1.63 33.26
C ILE A 251 16.69 -3.10 33.49
N LEU A 252 16.04 -3.73 34.46
CA LEU A 252 16.19 -5.16 34.79
C LEU A 252 14.80 -5.74 35.15
N PRO A 253 14.36 -6.88 34.59
CA PRO A 253 15.06 -7.72 33.61
C PRO A 253 15.36 -7.00 32.29
N ASN A 254 16.35 -7.46 31.55
CA ASN A 254 16.70 -6.89 30.24
C ASN A 254 15.50 -6.99 29.27
N PRO A 255 15.06 -5.89 28.64
CA PRO A 255 13.98 -5.92 27.67
C PRO A 255 14.44 -6.32 26.26
N LEU A 256 15.74 -6.49 25.99
CA LEU A 256 16.26 -6.80 24.65
C LEU A 256 16.30 -8.32 24.41
N PRO A 257 15.57 -8.87 23.40
CA PRO A 257 15.57 -10.31 23.12
C PRO A 257 16.93 -10.92 22.77
N SER A 258 17.89 -10.12 22.28
CA SER A 258 19.25 -10.58 21.98
C SER A 258 20.18 -10.69 23.20
N VAL A 259 19.74 -10.28 24.39
CA VAL A 259 20.55 -10.19 25.61
C VAL A 259 19.96 -11.03 26.74
N ASN A 260 20.81 -11.61 27.60
CA ASN A 260 20.34 -12.31 28.79
C ASN A 260 19.56 -11.35 29.72
N ARG A 261 18.35 -11.76 30.13
CA ARG A 261 17.45 -11.01 31.03
C ARG A 261 18.08 -10.63 32.38
N ASP A 262 19.11 -11.34 32.84
CA ASP A 262 19.84 -11.02 34.09
C ASP A 262 20.85 -9.86 33.95
N ILE A 263 21.19 -9.43 32.73
CA ILE A 263 22.14 -8.34 32.48
C ILE A 263 21.35 -7.02 32.42
N PRO A 264 21.61 -6.01 33.26
CA PRO A 264 20.89 -4.74 33.18
C PRO A 264 21.09 -4.04 31.82
N PHE A 265 20.00 -3.62 31.19
CA PHE A 265 20.04 -2.75 30.01
C PHE A 265 20.18 -1.30 30.44
N TYR A 266 21.16 -0.58 29.89
CA TYR A 266 21.38 0.84 30.16
C TYR A 266 20.90 1.65 28.94
N PRO A 267 19.74 2.34 29.00
CA PRO A 267 19.20 3.03 27.82
C PRO A 267 20.09 4.20 27.37
N GLY A 268 20.69 4.91 28.33
CA GLY A 268 21.70 5.95 28.13
C GLY A 268 21.30 7.03 27.12
N THR A 269 22.28 7.63 26.45
CA THR A 269 22.00 8.58 25.37
C THR A 269 21.43 7.90 24.13
N ARG A 270 21.63 6.58 23.93
CA ARG A 270 21.17 5.84 22.73
C ARG A 270 19.69 6.09 22.44
N PHE A 271 18.86 6.08 23.50
CA PHE A 271 17.44 6.39 23.40
C PHE A 271 17.18 7.86 23.07
N GLU A 272 17.84 8.79 23.78
CA GLU A 272 17.68 10.22 23.50
C GLU A 272 18.10 10.58 22.07
N ASP A 273 19.16 9.95 21.57
CA ASP A 273 19.75 10.20 20.25
C ASP A 273 18.89 9.59 19.13
N LEU A 274 18.22 8.45 19.38
CA LEU A 274 17.14 7.92 18.56
C LEU A 274 15.91 8.86 18.52
N ASN A 275 15.61 9.60 19.58
CA ASN A 275 14.56 10.62 19.56
C ASN A 275 14.99 11.90 18.84
N LYS A 276 16.15 12.47 19.19
CA LYS A 276 16.72 13.68 18.59
C LYS A 276 16.84 13.55 17.06
N SER A 277 17.37 12.44 16.57
CA SER A 277 17.56 12.16 15.14
C SER A 277 16.24 12.08 14.34
N ARG A 278 15.12 11.78 15.02
CA ARG A 278 13.77 11.71 14.44
C ARG A 278 12.91 12.94 14.72
N GLY A 279 13.48 13.99 15.33
CA GLY A 279 12.77 15.22 15.69
C GLY A 279 11.80 15.07 16.88
N MET A 280 11.93 14.00 17.67
CA MET A 280 11.14 13.76 18.88
C MET A 280 11.83 14.36 20.13
N PRO A 281 11.07 14.70 21.19
CA PRO A 281 11.66 15.16 22.45
C PRO A 281 12.61 14.10 23.03
N ALA A 282 13.84 14.50 23.39
CA ALA A 282 14.91 13.58 23.81
C ALA A 282 14.47 12.58 24.91
N LYS A 283 13.69 13.05 25.88
CA LYS A 283 13.19 12.26 27.03
C LYS A 283 11.69 11.94 26.96
N GLY A 284 11.03 12.20 25.84
CA GLY A 284 9.61 11.88 25.62
C GLY A 284 9.40 10.53 24.91
N PRO A 285 8.14 10.20 24.55
CA PRO A 285 7.82 8.94 23.91
C PRO A 285 8.56 8.74 22.58
N VAL A 286 8.79 7.48 22.17
CA VAL A 286 9.39 7.20 20.84
C VAL A 286 8.43 7.49 19.70
N TRP A 287 7.13 7.51 19.96
CA TRP A 287 6.08 7.58 18.97
C TRP A 287 4.95 8.52 19.36
N ARG A 288 4.11 8.84 18.36
CA ARG A 288 2.80 9.49 18.48
C ARG A 288 1.81 8.73 17.58
N PRO A 289 0.51 8.79 17.89
CA PRO A 289 -0.51 8.22 17.01
C PRO A 289 -0.47 8.90 15.64
N LYS A 290 -0.79 8.14 14.59
CA LYS A 290 -0.88 8.64 13.21
C LYS A 290 -2.33 8.86 12.77
N TRP A 291 -3.28 8.31 13.51
CA TRP A 291 -4.72 8.33 13.23
C TRP A 291 -5.54 8.42 14.53
N GLY A 292 -6.83 8.70 14.35
CA GLY A 292 -7.78 9.06 15.39
C GLY A 292 -8.83 10.03 14.81
N GLN A 293 -10.02 10.09 15.41
CA GLN A 293 -11.12 10.96 15.02
C GLN A 293 -10.83 12.45 15.26
N ASP A 294 -10.19 12.80 16.37
CA ASP A 294 -9.41 14.04 16.54
C ASP A 294 -8.01 13.66 17.03
N LEU A 295 -7.04 13.69 16.10
CA LEU A 295 -5.65 13.35 16.40
C LEU A 295 -5.00 14.30 17.42
N ALA A 296 -5.44 15.56 17.48
CA ALA A 296 -4.92 16.52 18.44
C ALA A 296 -5.48 16.27 19.85
N GLU A 297 -6.76 15.90 19.98
CA GLU A 297 -7.31 15.45 21.27
C GLU A 297 -6.75 14.08 21.67
N ALA A 298 -6.53 13.15 20.73
CA ALA A 298 -5.91 11.86 21.03
C ALA A 298 -4.53 12.05 21.68
N ILE A 299 -3.68 12.93 21.13
CA ILE A 299 -2.38 13.28 21.71
C ILE A 299 -2.54 13.96 23.09
N ARG A 300 -3.56 14.78 23.30
CA ARG A 300 -3.86 15.36 24.63
C ARG A 300 -4.29 14.28 25.62
N SER A 301 -5.15 13.35 25.23
CA SER A 301 -5.64 12.24 26.08
C SER A 301 -4.53 11.24 26.42
N ILE A 302 -3.61 10.93 25.50
CA ILE A 302 -2.36 10.19 25.83
C ILE A 302 -1.54 10.96 26.87
N GLY A 303 -1.40 12.28 26.73
CA GLY A 303 -0.73 13.12 27.72
C GLY A 303 -1.35 13.02 29.12
N LYS A 304 -2.68 13.07 29.22
CA LYS A 304 -3.40 12.85 30.49
C LYS A 304 -3.15 11.44 31.05
N MET A 305 -3.15 10.41 30.21
CA MET A 305 -2.85 9.02 30.62
C MET A 305 -1.43 8.83 31.16
N GLN A 306 -0.45 9.67 30.77
CA GLN A 306 0.90 9.63 31.34
C GLN A 306 0.93 9.97 32.84
N GLU A 307 -0.05 10.72 33.36
CA GLU A 307 -0.19 11.01 34.81
C GLU A 307 -0.46 9.73 35.61
N PHE A 308 -1.19 8.78 35.00
CA PHE A 308 -1.55 7.48 35.58
C PHE A 308 -0.41 6.48 35.44
N ASP A 309 0.17 6.37 34.25
CA ASP A 309 1.32 5.49 33.99
C ASP A 309 2.58 5.89 34.78
N GLY A 310 2.66 7.17 35.20
CA GLY A 310 3.66 7.69 36.14
C GLY A 310 3.62 7.07 37.53
N GLN A 311 2.46 6.65 38.02
CA GLN A 311 2.31 6.16 39.39
C GLN A 311 2.85 4.73 39.55
N GLU A 312 3.45 4.38 40.70
CA GLU A 312 3.94 3.00 40.93
C GLU A 312 2.78 2.02 41.22
N ASN A 313 1.70 2.52 41.81
CA ASN A 313 0.49 1.77 42.18
C ASN A 313 -0.55 1.63 41.06
N VAL A 314 -0.25 2.08 39.83
CA VAL A 314 -1.10 1.90 38.64
C VAL A 314 -0.36 1.08 37.58
N LEU A 315 -1.02 0.03 37.08
CA LEU A 315 -0.56 -0.75 35.93
C LEU A 315 -1.45 -0.47 34.71
N LEU A 316 -0.90 0.27 33.74
CA LEU A 316 -1.51 0.51 32.44
C LEU A 316 -1.36 -0.72 31.53
N LEU A 317 -2.50 -1.20 31.02
CA LEU A 317 -2.61 -2.23 30.00
C LEU A 317 -3.38 -1.66 28.79
N LEU A 318 -2.72 -1.58 27.63
CA LEU A 318 -3.36 -1.23 26.35
C LEU A 318 -3.94 -2.49 25.71
N ALA A 319 -4.99 -2.37 24.88
CA ALA A 319 -5.61 -3.55 24.26
C ALA A 319 -4.65 -4.36 23.38
N HIS A 320 -3.68 -3.67 22.77
CA HIS A 320 -2.64 -4.22 21.91
C HIS A 320 -1.26 -4.39 22.58
N ASP A 321 -1.16 -4.31 23.92
CA ASP A 321 0.14 -4.46 24.59
C ASP A 321 0.67 -5.90 24.51
N SER A 322 1.57 -6.18 23.55
CA SER A 322 2.20 -7.49 23.39
C SER A 322 3.05 -7.92 24.59
N CYS A 323 3.44 -7.00 25.48
CA CYS A 323 4.29 -7.29 26.64
C CYS A 323 3.67 -8.32 27.60
N VAL A 324 2.33 -8.40 27.66
CA VAL A 324 1.59 -9.34 28.53
C VAL A 324 1.92 -10.81 28.25
N ARG A 325 2.36 -11.12 27.01
CA ARG A 325 2.74 -12.47 26.56
C ARG A 325 4.18 -12.87 26.90
N TYR A 326 4.99 -11.92 27.38
CA TYR A 326 6.43 -12.09 27.64
C TYR A 326 6.82 -11.80 29.11
N ALA A 327 5.84 -11.43 29.93
CA ALA A 327 5.89 -11.42 31.39
C ALA A 327 5.05 -12.60 31.93
N ASN A 328 5.28 -13.02 33.17
CA ASN A 328 4.48 -14.08 33.82
C ASN A 328 3.15 -13.53 34.35
N LEU A 329 2.35 -12.91 33.48
CA LEU A 329 1.06 -12.31 33.78
C LEU A 329 -0.02 -13.40 33.93
N PRO A 330 -0.82 -13.41 35.02
CA PRO A 330 -1.94 -14.34 35.15
C PRO A 330 -3.06 -14.01 34.16
N LEU A 331 -3.27 -14.91 33.20
CA LEU A 331 -4.40 -14.91 32.27
C LEU A 331 -5.59 -15.66 32.88
N PHE A 332 -6.78 -15.38 32.37
CA PHE A 332 -8.03 -16.04 32.72
C PHE A 332 -7.89 -17.58 32.62
N PRO A 333 -8.31 -18.36 33.63
CA PRO A 333 -9.20 -17.99 34.74
C PRO A 333 -8.54 -17.35 35.96
N GLU A 334 -7.21 -17.17 36.00
CA GLU A 334 -6.53 -16.51 37.13
C GLU A 334 -6.84 -15.02 37.21
N SER A 335 -6.73 -14.47 38.42
CA SER A 335 -6.86 -13.03 38.67
C SER A 335 -5.51 -12.34 38.70
N ILE A 336 -5.49 -11.11 38.19
CA ILE A 336 -4.34 -10.21 38.16
C ILE A 336 -4.27 -9.27 39.37
N ASN A 337 -5.18 -9.36 40.34
CA ASN A 337 -5.30 -8.41 41.45
C ASN A 337 -4.03 -8.27 42.33
N ASP A 338 -3.16 -9.27 42.38
CA ASP A 338 -1.90 -9.22 43.13
C ASP A 338 -0.69 -8.77 42.29
N TRP A 339 -0.91 -8.20 41.09
CA TRP A 339 0.13 -7.75 40.16
C TRP A 339 1.25 -6.92 40.80
N HIS A 340 0.91 -6.03 41.74
CA HIS A 340 1.86 -5.17 42.44
C HIS A 340 2.77 -5.99 43.38
N LYS A 341 2.21 -7.01 44.05
CA LYS A 341 2.96 -7.96 44.89
C LYS A 341 3.83 -8.91 44.06
N ARG A 342 3.35 -9.33 42.88
CA ARG A 342 4.14 -10.08 41.88
C ARG A 342 5.23 -9.22 41.23
N GLY A 343 5.14 -7.89 41.31
CA GLY A 343 6.08 -6.96 40.70
C GLY A 343 5.89 -6.74 39.19
N LEU A 344 4.76 -7.16 38.62
CA LEU A 344 4.49 -7.10 37.16
C LEU A 344 4.59 -5.67 36.61
N GLY A 345 4.27 -4.65 37.42
CA GLY A 345 4.42 -3.23 37.07
C GLY A 345 5.87 -2.81 36.77
N ARG A 346 6.88 -3.53 37.27
CA ARG A 346 8.30 -3.31 36.91
C ARG A 346 8.74 -4.11 35.69
N GLU A 347 8.19 -5.31 35.50
CA GLU A 347 8.49 -6.18 34.36
C GLU A 347 7.88 -5.65 33.05
N LEU A 348 6.57 -5.36 33.04
CA LEU A 348 5.84 -4.96 31.83
C LEU A 348 6.21 -3.57 31.32
N ARG A 349 6.39 -2.62 32.24
CA ARG A 349 6.46 -1.17 31.96
C ARG A 349 7.51 -0.77 30.91
N TRP A 350 8.60 -1.54 30.79
CA TRP A 350 9.66 -1.31 29.80
C TRP A 350 9.90 -2.47 28.79
N ASN A 351 9.14 -3.57 28.88
CA ASN A 351 9.29 -4.74 27.99
C ASN A 351 8.93 -4.44 26.51
N TRP A 352 8.31 -3.29 26.24
CA TRP A 352 8.05 -2.79 24.88
C TRP A 352 9.33 -2.34 24.16
N ILE A 353 10.43 -2.09 24.89
CA ILE A 353 11.73 -1.72 24.30
C ILE A 353 12.27 -2.86 23.41
N ALA A 354 11.84 -4.10 23.64
CA ALA A 354 12.09 -5.24 22.74
C ALA A 354 11.70 -4.96 21.28
N ASP A 355 10.56 -4.30 21.05
CA ASP A 355 10.05 -4.03 19.70
C ASP A 355 10.95 -3.03 18.93
N ILE A 356 11.70 -2.17 19.65
CA ILE A 356 12.58 -1.17 19.04
C ILE A 356 14.07 -1.56 19.02
N GLU A 357 14.43 -2.80 19.42
CA GLU A 357 15.81 -3.29 19.54
C GLU A 357 16.66 -2.98 18.30
N LYS A 358 16.11 -3.21 17.09
CA LYS A 358 16.80 -2.99 15.82
C LYS A 358 17.12 -1.51 15.52
N GLY A 359 16.31 -0.60 16.06
CA GLY A 359 16.49 0.85 15.93
C GLY A 359 17.45 1.45 16.96
N LEU A 360 17.83 0.70 18.00
CA LEU A 360 18.87 1.10 18.94
C LEU A 360 20.24 0.85 18.31
N SER A 361 21.06 1.90 18.22
CA SER A 361 22.31 1.89 17.44
C SER A 361 23.26 0.74 17.83
N LYS A 362 23.67 -0.06 16.84
CA LYS A 362 24.73 -1.07 16.98
C LYS A 362 26.06 -0.43 17.40
N GLU A 363 26.87 -1.21 18.10
CA GLU A 363 28.08 -0.71 18.76
C GLU A 363 29.10 -0.14 17.77
N THR A 364 29.49 1.12 17.99
CA THR A 364 30.78 1.61 17.51
C THR A 364 31.84 1.16 18.50
N ARG A 365 32.83 0.39 18.01
CA ARG A 365 33.91 -0.24 18.78
C ARG A 365 34.40 0.62 19.95
N VAL A 366 34.15 0.17 21.18
CA VAL A 366 34.94 0.61 22.35
C VAL A 366 36.33 -0.02 22.24
N ALA A 367 37.36 0.77 22.53
CA ALA A 367 38.74 0.31 22.47
C ALA A 367 39.07 -0.66 23.62
N SER A 368 40.14 -1.45 23.45
CA SER A 368 40.68 -2.34 24.48
C SER A 368 41.29 -1.59 25.66
N ALA A 369 41.19 -2.19 26.85
CA ALA A 369 41.66 -1.72 28.16
C ALA A 369 40.84 -0.54 28.77
N ASP A 370 40.74 -0.41 30.09
CA ASP A 370 41.51 -1.08 31.16
C ASP A 370 40.64 -1.52 32.36
N ASN A 371 41.23 -2.25 33.30
CA ASN A 371 40.62 -2.72 34.54
C ASN A 371 40.29 -1.57 35.52
N SER A 372 39.22 -1.72 36.32
CA SER A 372 39.34 -2.26 37.69
C SER A 372 38.16 -1.94 38.64
N HIS A 373 38.00 -2.82 39.64
CA HIS A 373 37.33 -2.63 40.95
C HIS A 373 35.79 -2.38 41.02
N LEU A 374 35.05 -3.24 41.76
CA LEU A 374 34.50 -3.04 43.14
C LEU A 374 33.40 -1.94 43.23
N THR A 375 32.23 -2.11 43.89
CA THR A 375 31.67 -3.19 44.73
C THR A 375 30.14 -3.06 44.86
N VAL A 376 29.44 -4.12 45.27
CA VAL A 376 27.99 -4.12 45.62
C VAL A 376 27.82 -3.91 47.12
N PRO A 377 26.96 -2.98 47.58
CA PRO A 377 25.75 -3.36 48.36
C PRO A 377 24.54 -2.41 48.12
N TRP A 378 23.29 -2.65 48.54
CA TRP A 378 22.44 -3.83 48.83
C TRP A 378 21.21 -3.33 49.63
N SER A 379 20.10 -2.99 48.93
CA SER A 379 18.72 -3.02 49.47
C SER A 379 18.38 -2.08 50.68
N PRO A 380 17.20 -2.16 51.34
CA PRO A 380 15.90 -2.79 50.97
C PRO A 380 14.65 -1.89 51.21
N GLN A 381 13.45 -2.42 50.89
CA GLN A 381 12.12 -2.12 51.53
C GLN A 381 11.53 -0.70 51.32
N SER A 382 10.23 -0.45 51.50
CA SER A 382 9.02 -1.26 51.84
C SER A 382 7.80 -0.58 51.20
N GLN A 383 6.92 -1.27 50.47
CA GLN A 383 5.83 -2.14 50.97
C GLN A 383 4.70 -1.41 51.72
N LEU A 384 3.55 -1.34 51.04
CA LEU A 384 2.31 -2.11 51.22
C LEU A 384 1.07 -1.26 51.56
N ALA A 385 0.24 -1.24 50.53
CA ALA A 385 -1.15 -1.68 50.51
C ALA A 385 -2.21 -0.68 51.00
N VAL A 386 -3.42 -0.46 50.42
CA VAL A 386 -4.25 -0.97 49.28
C VAL A 386 -5.58 -0.04 49.29
N SER A 387 -6.85 -0.34 48.92
CA SER A 387 -8.22 0.39 49.07
C SER A 387 -8.79 1.31 47.98
N GLU A 388 -10.11 1.52 47.69
CA GLU A 388 -11.39 0.70 47.58
C GLU A 388 -12.70 1.55 47.11
N GLY A 389 -13.82 1.89 47.85
CA GLY A 389 -15.07 2.69 47.47
C GLY A 389 -15.64 3.83 48.40
N ALA A 390 -16.66 4.73 48.21
CA ALA A 390 -17.93 4.78 47.44
C ALA A 390 -18.74 6.16 47.42
N VAL A 391 -19.98 6.23 46.85
CA VAL A 391 -20.88 7.42 46.59
C VAL A 391 -22.36 7.19 47.06
N PRO A 392 -23.36 8.15 46.99
CA PRO A 392 -24.55 7.97 46.07
C PRO A 392 -25.53 9.17 45.68
N ARG A 393 -25.97 9.23 44.39
CA ARG A 393 -27.38 9.26 43.82
C ARG A 393 -28.39 10.46 43.74
N HIS A 394 -29.27 10.36 42.68
CA HIS A 394 -30.77 10.62 42.55
C HIS A 394 -31.29 12.05 42.15
N ASN A 395 -32.44 12.33 41.44
CA ASN A 395 -33.63 11.63 40.82
C ASN A 395 -34.55 12.66 40.02
N VAL A 396 -35.72 12.48 39.31
CA VAL A 396 -36.62 11.43 38.70
C VAL A 396 -37.58 12.06 37.60
N ASP A 397 -38.48 11.25 36.94
CA ASP A 397 -39.87 11.59 36.42
C ASP A 397 -40.10 12.37 35.06
N THR A 398 -41.24 12.35 34.29
CA THR A 398 -42.56 11.60 34.22
C THR A 398 -43.34 11.72 32.85
N GLU A 399 -44.25 10.75 32.55
CA GLU A 399 -45.59 10.77 31.82
C GLU A 399 -45.84 11.36 30.37
N THR A 400 -46.86 11.00 29.52
CA THR A 400 -47.91 9.90 29.44
C THR A 400 -48.53 9.65 28.01
N SER A 401 -48.74 8.36 27.64
CA SER A 401 -49.83 7.81 26.74
C SER A 401 -49.87 8.18 25.21
N ASN A 402 -50.58 7.51 24.26
CA ASN A 402 -51.49 6.33 24.29
C ASN A 402 -51.72 5.63 22.90
N GLN A 403 -52.19 4.37 22.91
CA GLN A 403 -52.94 3.60 21.85
C GLN A 403 -52.26 3.02 20.57
N THR A 404 -52.95 2.04 19.95
CA THR A 404 -52.56 1.03 18.91
C THR A 404 -53.81 0.67 18.04
N PRO A 405 -53.96 -0.42 17.22
CA PRO A 405 -53.04 -1.47 16.71
C PRO A 405 -53.23 -1.92 15.20
N SER A 406 -52.48 -2.97 14.79
CA SER A 406 -52.85 -4.03 13.80
C SER A 406 -52.74 -3.74 12.27
N ARG A 407 -51.97 -4.53 11.47
CA ARG A 407 -52.25 -5.80 10.72
C ARG A 407 -53.09 -5.63 9.42
N SER A 408 -52.89 -6.37 8.31
CA SER A 408 -51.85 -7.36 7.92
C SER A 408 -51.98 -7.89 6.45
N ARG A 409 -50.84 -8.21 5.81
CA ARG A 409 -50.53 -9.47 5.05
C ARG A 409 -51.44 -9.97 3.89
N ALA A 410 -50.89 -10.05 2.66
CA ALA A 410 -50.94 -11.23 1.73
C ALA A 410 -50.35 -10.92 0.32
N GLY A 411 -49.90 -11.96 -0.42
CA GLY A 411 -49.64 -11.94 -1.89
C GLY A 411 -50.74 -12.72 -2.65
N PRO A 412 -50.46 -13.67 -3.58
CA PRO A 412 -49.15 -14.06 -4.16
C PRO A 412 -49.20 -14.58 -5.66
N VAL A 413 -48.06 -15.09 -6.19
CA VAL A 413 -47.79 -16.00 -7.36
C VAL A 413 -48.60 -15.93 -8.69
N HIS A 414 -47.92 -15.90 -9.86
CA HIS A 414 -47.78 -17.05 -10.81
C HIS A 414 -47.05 -16.72 -12.14
N SER A 415 -46.93 -17.68 -13.07
CA SER A 415 -45.90 -17.80 -14.12
C SER A 415 -46.43 -18.25 -15.49
N HIS A 416 -45.77 -17.85 -16.60
CA HIS A 416 -45.21 -18.72 -17.68
C HIS A 416 -45.04 -18.05 -19.06
N GLY A 417 -43.86 -18.26 -19.68
CA GLY A 417 -43.70 -18.75 -21.07
C GLY A 417 -43.83 -17.79 -22.28
N GLY A 418 -42.88 -17.91 -23.23
CA GLY A 418 -43.09 -17.50 -24.64
C GLY A 418 -42.01 -16.59 -25.26
N SER A 419 -41.26 -17.13 -26.22
CA SER A 419 -40.47 -16.39 -27.24
C SER A 419 -41.21 -16.48 -28.60
N PRO A 420 -40.84 -15.79 -29.72
CA PRO A 420 -39.54 -15.16 -30.03
C PRO A 420 -39.62 -13.73 -30.63
N ALA A 421 -38.47 -13.21 -31.09
CA ALA A 421 -38.26 -11.84 -31.56
C ALA A 421 -38.51 -11.59 -33.07
N SER A 422 -38.67 -10.31 -33.44
CA SER A 422 -38.02 -9.74 -34.64
C SER A 422 -37.92 -8.20 -34.57
N VAL A 423 -36.98 -7.62 -35.33
CA VAL A 423 -36.39 -6.29 -35.12
C VAL A 423 -37.02 -5.19 -36.01
N ASN A 424 -37.37 -4.03 -35.44
CA ASN A 424 -36.82 -2.73 -35.92
C ASN A 424 -37.14 -1.48 -35.05
N ARG A 425 -36.07 -0.91 -34.47
CA ARG A 425 -35.69 0.51 -34.60
C ARG A 425 -36.72 1.62 -34.28
N ALA A 426 -37.18 1.66 -33.03
CA ALA A 426 -37.51 2.90 -32.33
C ALA A 426 -37.18 2.77 -30.83
N ALA A 427 -36.89 3.90 -30.19
CA ALA A 427 -36.62 4.14 -28.76
C ALA A 427 -36.59 2.95 -27.77
N LEU A 428 -35.47 2.82 -27.05
CA LEU A 428 -35.49 2.39 -25.65
C LEU A 428 -34.28 2.99 -24.91
N SER A 429 -34.46 4.21 -24.41
CA SER A 429 -33.79 4.62 -23.18
C SER A 429 -34.38 3.79 -22.04
N TYR A 430 -33.53 3.16 -21.23
CA TYR A 430 -33.94 2.69 -19.91
C TYR A 430 -33.09 3.43 -18.87
N THR A 431 -33.76 4.06 -17.92
CA THR A 431 -33.19 5.01 -16.98
C THR A 431 -32.67 4.33 -15.72
N GLY A 432 -31.91 5.09 -14.93
CA GLY A 432 -31.33 4.67 -13.66
C GLY A 432 -31.12 5.85 -12.72
N ASP A 433 -32.06 6.80 -12.73
CA ASP A 433 -32.50 7.63 -11.59
C ASP A 433 -33.41 8.76 -12.11
N ASP A 434 -34.73 8.57 -12.00
CA ASP A 434 -35.73 9.48 -12.57
C ASP A 434 -36.02 10.67 -11.65
N HIS A 435 -35.52 11.85 -12.02
CA HIS A 435 -36.08 13.15 -11.63
C HIS A 435 -36.59 13.94 -12.85
N GLU A 436 -37.05 13.22 -13.89
CA GLU A 436 -37.74 13.77 -15.06
C GLU A 436 -39.13 14.34 -14.71
N THR A 437 -39.19 15.57 -14.19
CA THR A 437 -40.40 16.43 -14.33
C THR A 437 -40.18 17.89 -13.91
N ALA A 438 -39.31 18.17 -12.93
CA ALA A 438 -39.33 19.45 -12.23
C ALA A 438 -38.78 20.67 -13.03
N GLY A 439 -37.83 20.46 -13.95
CA GLY A 439 -37.14 21.58 -14.62
C GLY A 439 -37.94 22.27 -15.74
N SER A 440 -38.53 21.49 -16.64
CA SER A 440 -39.01 21.95 -17.96
C SER A 440 -40.18 22.96 -17.91
N LEU A 441 -40.92 23.02 -16.80
CA LEU A 441 -42.03 23.97 -16.63
C LEU A 441 -41.58 25.32 -16.03
N GLY A 442 -40.41 25.37 -15.38
CA GLY A 442 -39.93 26.55 -14.65
C GLY A 442 -39.26 27.62 -15.51
N GLU A 443 -38.77 27.27 -16.70
CA GLU A 443 -38.20 28.25 -17.65
C GLU A 443 -39.27 29.03 -18.44
N LEU A 444 -40.47 28.47 -18.60
CA LEU A 444 -41.58 29.09 -19.34
C LEU A 444 -42.29 30.23 -18.58
N LEU A 445 -41.91 30.50 -17.33
CA LEU A 445 -42.57 31.47 -16.44
C LEU A 445 -41.64 32.53 -15.82
N LYS A 446 -40.36 32.59 -16.20
CA LYS A 446 -39.42 33.60 -15.68
C LYS A 446 -39.31 34.79 -16.62
N THR A 447 -39.85 35.93 -16.20
CA THR A 447 -39.58 37.23 -16.82
C THR A 447 -38.10 37.57 -16.72
N THR A 448 -37.53 38.08 -17.81
CA THR A 448 -36.11 38.47 -17.89
C THR A 448 -35.76 39.63 -16.98
N ASP A 449 -34.70 39.48 -16.19
CA ASP A 449 -33.92 40.59 -15.64
C ASP A 449 -32.42 40.28 -15.78
N SER A 450 -31.57 41.32 -15.83
CA SER A 450 -30.33 41.29 -16.63
C SER A 450 -29.05 41.75 -15.90
N SER A 451 -28.46 40.88 -15.09
CA SER A 451 -27.05 41.02 -14.65
C SER A 451 -26.46 39.75 -14.02
N GLN A 452 -25.90 38.85 -14.84
CA GLN A 452 -25.09 37.69 -14.38
C GLN A 452 -23.90 37.44 -15.33
N PRO A 453 -22.72 37.02 -14.83
CA PRO A 453 -21.59 36.64 -15.68
C PRO A 453 -21.86 35.33 -16.44
N VAL A 454 -21.44 35.24 -17.70
CA VAL A 454 -21.69 34.04 -18.53
C VAL A 454 -20.69 32.92 -18.19
N THR A 455 -21.10 31.99 -17.34
CA THR A 455 -20.40 30.72 -17.09
C THR A 455 -20.71 29.71 -18.20
N PHE A 456 -19.73 29.42 -19.05
CA PHE A 456 -19.86 28.42 -20.12
C PHE A 456 -19.62 27.00 -19.59
N GLY A 457 -20.67 26.16 -19.62
CA GLY A 457 -20.59 24.75 -19.25
C GLY A 457 -19.96 23.85 -20.34
N PRO A 458 -19.53 22.62 -19.97
CA PRO A 458 -18.92 21.64 -20.88
C PRO A 458 -19.84 21.16 -22.03
N PRO A 459 -19.35 20.31 -22.96
CA PRO A 459 -20.14 19.82 -24.10
C PRO A 459 -21.40 19.04 -23.74
N TYR A 460 -21.41 18.38 -22.58
CA TYR A 460 -22.53 17.60 -22.04
C TYR A 460 -22.94 18.11 -20.67
N LEU A 461 -24.17 17.79 -20.24
CA LEU A 461 -24.69 18.07 -18.90
C LEU A 461 -24.05 17.15 -17.86
N VAL A 462 -22.75 17.31 -17.64
CA VAL A 462 -22.17 17.03 -16.32
C VAL A 462 -22.70 18.14 -15.40
N PRO A 463 -23.45 17.83 -14.32
CA PRO A 463 -23.82 18.84 -13.34
C PRO A 463 -22.53 19.50 -12.85
N GLY A 464 -22.44 20.82 -12.95
CA GLY A 464 -21.31 21.54 -12.38
C GLY A 464 -21.28 21.25 -10.89
N TYR A 465 -20.21 20.61 -10.40
CA TYR A 465 -20.00 20.44 -8.97
C TYR A 465 -20.13 21.81 -8.32
N THR A 466 -21.20 22.00 -7.55
CA THR A 466 -21.33 23.19 -6.71
C THR A 466 -20.11 23.24 -5.81
N VAL A 467 -19.53 24.42 -5.66
CA VAL A 467 -18.40 24.62 -4.75
C VAL A 467 -18.95 24.43 -3.34
N LYS A 468 -18.92 23.18 -2.86
CA LYS A 468 -19.25 22.83 -1.49
C LYS A 468 -18.20 23.50 -0.62
N GLU A 469 -18.62 24.45 0.20
CA GLU A 469 -17.74 25.00 1.22
C GLU A 469 -17.24 23.84 2.09
N THR A 470 -15.93 23.60 2.03
CA THR A 470 -15.30 22.49 2.75
C THR A 470 -15.49 22.75 4.25
N PRO A 471 -16.14 21.84 5.00
CA PRO A 471 -16.32 21.99 6.44
C PRO A 471 -14.99 22.28 7.15
N ALA A 472 -15.04 23.06 8.22
CA ALA A 472 -13.84 23.43 8.98
C ALA A 472 -13.05 22.21 9.47
N GLU A 473 -13.75 21.11 9.80
CA GLU A 473 -13.19 19.81 10.17
C GLU A 473 -12.43 19.13 9.00
N GLU A 474 -12.98 19.17 7.78
CA GLU A 474 -12.37 18.61 6.57
C GLU A 474 -11.14 19.45 6.14
N LEU A 475 -11.20 20.78 6.31
CA LEU A 475 -10.05 21.68 6.14
C LEU A 475 -8.95 21.47 7.21
N GLU A 476 -9.32 21.26 8.47
CA GLU A 476 -8.32 21.00 9.53
C GLU A 476 -7.71 19.60 9.37
N PHE A 477 -8.48 18.59 8.99
CA PHE A 477 -7.95 17.28 8.60
C PHE A 477 -6.92 17.40 7.47
N LEU A 478 -7.21 18.17 6.41
CA LEU A 478 -6.27 18.43 5.32
C LEU A 478 -5.02 19.21 5.78
N ARG A 479 -5.15 20.14 6.74
CA ARG A 479 -4.03 20.85 7.37
C ARG A 479 -3.15 19.89 8.18
N VAL A 480 -3.73 19.09 9.07
CA VAL A 480 -3.04 18.10 9.92
C VAL A 480 -2.37 17.02 9.09
N LYS A 481 -2.99 16.57 7.99
CA LYS A 481 -2.38 15.64 7.02
C LYS A 481 -1.39 16.29 6.04
N GLY A 482 -1.10 17.59 6.19
CA GLY A 482 -0.03 18.29 5.46
C GLY A 482 -0.36 18.71 4.02
N ALA A 483 -1.60 18.60 3.56
CA ALA A 483 -1.99 18.89 2.17
C ALA A 483 -1.77 20.37 1.77
N PHE A 484 -1.73 21.28 2.74
CA PHE A 484 -1.41 22.71 2.55
C PHE A 484 0.07 23.05 2.85
N SER A 485 0.86 22.11 3.37
CA SER A 485 2.23 22.32 3.85
C SER A 485 3.26 22.15 2.73
N ILE A 486 3.21 23.07 1.75
CA ILE A 486 4.06 23.06 0.55
C ILE A 486 5.56 23.05 0.93
N PRO A 487 6.44 22.29 0.23
CA PRO A 487 7.87 22.25 0.51
C PRO A 487 8.58 23.62 0.35
N PRO A 488 9.82 23.77 0.84
CA PRO A 488 10.62 24.98 0.65
C PRO A 488 10.73 25.40 -0.82
N LYS A 489 10.79 26.72 -1.07
CA LYS A 489 10.74 27.26 -2.44
C LYS A 489 11.83 26.68 -3.36
N ASP A 490 13.06 26.45 -2.87
CA ASP A 490 14.13 25.88 -3.70
C ASP A 490 13.87 24.42 -4.12
N VAL A 491 13.17 23.65 -3.28
CA VAL A 491 12.69 22.31 -3.59
C VAL A 491 11.64 22.38 -4.69
N CYS A 492 10.64 23.25 -4.55
CA CYS A 492 9.59 23.41 -5.56
C CYS A 492 10.13 23.96 -6.89
N ASP A 493 11.04 24.94 -6.87
CA ASP A 493 11.71 25.47 -8.06
C ASP A 493 12.46 24.35 -8.80
N LYS A 494 13.28 23.56 -8.09
CA LYS A 494 14.02 22.42 -8.65
C LYS A 494 13.06 21.33 -9.17
N ALA A 495 11.96 21.06 -8.46
CA ALA A 495 10.98 20.05 -8.85
C ALA A 495 10.19 20.43 -10.10
N VAL A 496 9.73 21.68 -10.22
CA VAL A 496 9.06 22.20 -11.42
C VAL A 496 10.00 22.11 -12.62
N LEU A 497 11.26 22.54 -12.48
CA LEU A 497 12.27 22.40 -13.52
C LEU A 497 12.51 20.92 -13.90
N ALA A 498 12.59 20.01 -12.93
CA ALA A 498 12.82 18.59 -13.15
C ALA A 498 11.63 17.86 -13.79
N TYR A 499 10.39 18.25 -13.50
CA TYR A 499 9.19 17.71 -14.15
C TYR A 499 9.14 18.09 -15.63
N PHE A 500 9.28 19.38 -15.95
CA PHE A 500 9.24 19.83 -17.33
C PHE A 500 10.45 19.33 -18.11
N ARG A 501 11.64 19.24 -17.50
CA ARG A 501 12.82 18.66 -18.15
C ARG A 501 12.65 17.19 -18.51
N ASN A 502 12.10 16.35 -17.63
CA ASN A 502 12.21 14.88 -17.75
C ASN A 502 10.89 14.13 -18.01
N ALA A 503 9.74 14.64 -17.54
CA ALA A 503 8.45 13.96 -17.67
C ALA A 503 7.59 14.52 -18.82
N HIS A 504 7.50 15.85 -18.92
CA HIS A 504 6.68 16.53 -19.94
C HIS A 504 7.00 16.12 -21.39
N PRO A 505 8.26 15.85 -21.81
CA PRO A 505 8.57 15.48 -23.20
C PRO A 505 7.92 14.17 -23.70
N LEU A 506 7.64 13.23 -22.79
CA LEU A 506 6.99 11.95 -23.12
C LEU A 506 5.48 11.96 -22.80
N LEU A 507 5.03 12.83 -21.89
CA LEU A 507 3.62 13.00 -21.56
C LEU A 507 3.27 14.48 -21.26
N PRO A 508 3.04 15.31 -22.30
CA PRO A 508 2.80 16.75 -22.17
C PRO A 508 1.35 17.07 -21.73
N VAL A 509 1.01 16.66 -20.50
CA VAL A 509 -0.34 16.82 -19.92
C VAL A 509 -0.71 18.29 -19.66
N LEU A 510 0.30 19.12 -19.35
CA LEU A 510 0.13 20.53 -18.99
C LEU A 510 0.47 21.47 -20.14
N ASP A 511 -0.22 22.60 -20.24
CA ASP A 511 0.34 23.76 -20.94
C ASP A 511 1.55 24.29 -20.16
N ALA A 512 2.73 24.09 -20.74
CA ALA A 512 3.98 24.54 -20.16
C ALA A 512 4.07 26.07 -20.09
N LYS A 513 3.44 26.80 -21.03
CA LYS A 513 3.41 28.26 -21.04
C LYS A 513 2.65 28.79 -19.82
N SER A 514 1.35 28.54 -19.74
CA SER A 514 0.49 29.05 -18.66
C SER A 514 0.99 28.64 -17.28
N PHE A 515 1.44 27.38 -17.12
CA PHE A 515 1.97 26.91 -15.85
C PHE A 515 3.27 27.65 -15.46
N LEU A 516 4.31 27.65 -16.32
CA LEU A 516 5.61 28.23 -15.98
C LEU A 516 5.55 29.75 -15.88
N ASP A 517 4.75 30.41 -16.71
CA ASP A 517 4.51 31.85 -16.64
C ASP A 517 3.83 32.23 -15.30
N SER A 518 2.77 31.51 -14.91
CA SER A 518 2.08 31.71 -13.63
C SER A 518 2.97 31.41 -12.42
N TYR A 519 3.76 30.33 -12.48
CA TYR A 519 4.70 29.94 -11.43
C TYR A 519 5.86 30.95 -11.31
N SER A 520 6.37 31.48 -12.42
CA SER A 520 7.48 32.46 -12.38
C SER A 520 7.10 33.78 -11.70
N ARG A 521 5.86 34.26 -11.90
CA ARG A 521 5.38 35.52 -11.32
C ARG A 521 5.02 35.43 -9.84
N ARG A 522 4.55 34.28 -9.36
CA ARG A 522 3.91 34.13 -8.03
C ARG A 522 4.37 32.89 -7.24
N GLY A 523 5.37 32.17 -7.72
CA GLY A 523 5.85 30.92 -7.13
C GLY A 523 4.73 29.88 -6.98
N CYS A 524 4.77 29.12 -5.88
CA CYS A 524 3.78 28.10 -5.55
C CYS A 524 2.34 28.64 -5.42
N GLN A 525 2.16 29.91 -5.06
CA GLN A 525 0.85 30.58 -5.02
C GLN A 525 0.33 30.97 -6.41
N GLY A 526 1.16 30.82 -7.45
CA GLY A 526 0.81 31.15 -8.82
C GLY A 526 -0.07 30.13 -9.53
N VAL A 527 -0.04 28.88 -9.06
CA VAL A 527 -0.56 27.68 -9.73
C VAL A 527 -1.57 26.94 -8.84
N ARG A 528 -2.36 26.03 -9.43
CA ARG A 528 -3.30 25.21 -8.67
C ARG A 528 -2.55 24.22 -7.76
N LEU A 529 -2.94 24.15 -6.50
CA LEU A 529 -2.24 23.37 -5.47
C LEU A 529 -2.17 21.87 -5.81
N ILE A 530 -3.25 21.30 -6.34
CA ILE A 530 -3.30 19.90 -6.74
C ILE A 530 -2.26 19.59 -7.84
N LEU A 531 -2.13 20.46 -8.86
CA LEU A 531 -1.12 20.30 -9.91
C LEU A 531 0.32 20.47 -9.39
N LEU A 532 0.53 21.35 -8.41
CA LEU A 532 1.84 21.51 -7.78
C LEU A 532 2.26 20.22 -7.08
N TRP A 533 1.36 19.58 -6.32
CA TRP A 533 1.63 18.27 -5.73
C TRP A 533 1.78 17.15 -6.78
N SER A 534 0.99 17.17 -7.87
CA SER A 534 1.14 16.21 -8.99
C SER A 534 2.52 16.31 -9.65
N ILE A 535 3.02 17.54 -9.84
CA ILE A 535 4.37 17.81 -10.33
C ILE A 535 5.43 17.33 -9.32
N LEU A 536 5.30 17.68 -8.04
CA LEU A 536 6.23 17.27 -6.98
C LEU A 536 6.32 15.73 -6.87
N HIS A 537 5.20 15.03 -7.00
CA HIS A 537 5.11 13.57 -7.02
C HIS A 537 5.94 12.93 -8.13
N VAL A 538 5.84 13.43 -9.36
CA VAL A 538 6.62 12.89 -10.49
C VAL A 538 8.08 13.33 -10.38
N ALA A 539 8.32 14.61 -10.08
CA ALA A 539 9.65 15.22 -9.96
C ALA A 539 10.53 14.58 -8.88
N ALA A 540 9.95 14.02 -7.81
CA ALA A 540 10.69 13.29 -6.78
C ALA A 540 11.55 12.12 -7.33
N SER A 541 11.23 11.59 -8.52
CA SER A 541 12.04 10.59 -9.22
C SER A 541 13.36 11.19 -9.77
N PHE A 542 13.35 12.47 -10.12
CA PHE A 542 14.38 13.20 -10.86
C PHE A 542 15.11 14.27 -10.03
N LEU A 543 14.75 14.42 -8.75
CA LEU A 543 15.44 15.33 -7.83
C LEU A 543 16.72 14.68 -7.30
N PRO A 544 17.86 15.40 -7.27
CA PRO A 544 19.07 14.95 -6.58
C PRO A 544 18.81 14.63 -5.10
N LEU A 545 19.50 13.62 -4.57
CA LEU A 545 19.20 13.08 -3.23
C LEU A 545 19.45 14.08 -2.09
N ASP A 546 20.34 15.08 -2.27
CA ASP A 546 20.49 16.19 -1.31
C ASP A 546 19.20 17.02 -1.20
N VAL A 547 18.50 17.25 -2.32
CA VAL A 547 17.27 18.05 -2.37
C VAL A 547 16.17 17.28 -1.66
N VAL A 548 16.06 15.98 -1.91
CA VAL A 548 15.12 15.08 -1.24
C VAL A 548 15.36 15.06 0.27
N LYS A 549 16.62 14.96 0.72
CA LYS A 549 16.99 15.00 2.15
C LYS A 549 16.75 16.36 2.79
N ARG A 550 17.07 17.47 2.12
CA ARG A 550 16.72 18.84 2.56
C ARG A 550 15.21 19.11 2.56
N SER A 551 14.42 18.25 1.91
CA SER A 551 12.94 18.26 1.96
C SER A 551 12.36 17.43 3.11
N GLY A 552 13.20 16.81 3.95
CA GLY A 552 12.78 15.95 5.07
C GLY A 552 12.61 14.46 4.74
N PHE A 553 12.99 14.02 3.54
CA PHE A 553 12.81 12.62 3.11
C PHE A 553 14.15 11.91 2.88
N GLN A 554 14.31 10.69 3.40
CA GLN A 554 15.57 9.96 3.24
C GLN A 554 15.77 9.34 1.85
N THR A 555 14.70 9.09 1.09
CA THR A 555 14.74 8.42 -0.23
C THR A 555 13.77 9.06 -1.24
N LYS A 556 14.11 8.96 -2.54
CA LYS A 556 13.23 9.37 -3.65
C LYS A 556 11.84 8.70 -3.55
N LYS A 557 11.81 7.39 -3.23
CA LYS A 557 10.61 6.59 -2.95
C LYS A 557 9.73 7.20 -1.86
N ALA A 558 10.30 7.55 -0.69
CA ALA A 558 9.55 8.11 0.43
C ALA A 558 8.94 9.48 0.11
N MET A 559 9.70 10.37 -0.53
CA MET A 559 9.17 11.66 -1.00
C MET A 559 8.04 11.45 -1.99
N LYS A 560 8.23 10.62 -3.02
CA LYS A 560 7.21 10.34 -4.05
C LYS A 560 5.90 9.82 -3.45
N ALA A 561 5.96 8.99 -2.42
CA ALA A 561 4.81 8.48 -1.69
C ALA A 561 4.10 9.57 -0.87
N ALA A 562 4.82 10.46 -0.18
CA ALA A 562 4.22 11.57 0.55
C ALA A 562 3.53 12.57 -0.40
N MET A 563 4.21 12.98 -1.49
CA MET A 563 3.63 13.87 -2.49
C MET A 563 2.38 13.24 -3.15
N TYR A 564 2.40 11.93 -3.41
CA TYR A 564 1.24 11.17 -3.93
C TYR A 564 0.02 11.33 -3.01
N GLN A 565 0.19 11.08 -1.71
CA GLN A 565 -0.89 11.19 -0.73
C GLN A 565 -1.46 12.60 -0.64
N HIS A 566 -0.65 13.65 -0.81
CA HIS A 566 -1.16 15.04 -0.83
C HIS A 566 -2.05 15.33 -2.04
N VAL A 567 -1.71 14.84 -3.24
CA VAL A 567 -2.62 14.94 -4.40
C VAL A 567 -3.91 14.15 -4.14
N LYS A 568 -3.78 12.92 -3.62
CA LYS A 568 -4.92 12.05 -3.34
C LYS A 568 -5.88 12.69 -2.33
N LEU A 569 -5.36 13.25 -1.24
CA LEU A 569 -6.14 14.00 -0.24
C LEU A 569 -6.91 15.15 -0.89
N LEU A 570 -6.26 15.99 -1.70
CA LEU A 570 -6.94 17.11 -2.37
C LEU A 570 -7.99 16.63 -3.40
N TYR A 571 -7.78 15.49 -4.05
CA TYR A 571 -8.75 14.87 -4.95
C TYR A 571 -9.96 14.31 -4.20
N ASP A 572 -9.74 13.43 -3.22
CA ASP A 572 -10.78 12.77 -2.43
C ASP A 572 -11.68 13.78 -1.68
N ASN A 573 -11.09 14.88 -1.20
CA ASN A 573 -11.78 15.94 -0.44
C ASN A 573 -12.23 17.10 -1.36
N ASN A 574 -12.35 16.87 -2.68
CA ASN A 574 -12.92 17.80 -3.67
C ASN A 574 -12.31 19.22 -3.69
N GLN A 575 -11.02 19.35 -3.40
CA GLN A 575 -10.32 20.65 -3.20
C GLN A 575 -9.94 21.37 -4.51
N GLU A 576 -10.38 20.88 -5.66
CA GLU A 576 -10.26 21.55 -6.95
C GLU A 576 -11.57 21.37 -7.73
N SER A 577 -12.10 22.47 -8.28
CA SER A 577 -13.38 22.52 -8.98
C SER A 577 -13.22 22.52 -10.51
N ASP A 578 -12.07 22.94 -11.03
CA ASP A 578 -11.79 22.95 -12.46
C ASP A 578 -11.55 21.51 -12.96
N GLN A 579 -12.53 20.99 -13.69
CA GLN A 579 -12.53 19.62 -14.20
C GLN A 579 -11.34 19.33 -15.13
N LEU A 580 -10.83 20.33 -15.86
CA LEU A 580 -9.66 20.12 -16.72
C LEU A 580 -8.39 19.99 -15.88
N VAL A 581 -8.28 20.76 -14.80
CA VAL A 581 -7.20 20.67 -13.81
C VAL A 581 -7.25 19.33 -13.07
N LEU A 582 -8.45 18.85 -12.69
CA LEU A 582 -8.62 17.52 -12.10
C LEU A 582 -8.14 16.41 -13.05
N VAL A 583 -8.58 16.42 -14.32
CA VAL A 583 -8.11 15.46 -15.35
C VAL A 583 -6.59 15.47 -15.48
N GLN A 584 -5.98 16.66 -15.52
CA GLN A 584 -4.52 16.79 -15.56
C GLN A 584 -3.86 16.20 -14.31
N ALA A 585 -4.39 16.46 -13.11
CA ALA A 585 -3.86 15.92 -11.87
C ALA A 585 -3.93 14.39 -11.80
N VAL A 586 -5.08 13.78 -12.11
CA VAL A 586 -5.24 12.31 -12.07
C VAL A 586 -4.50 11.59 -13.21
N LEU A 587 -4.34 12.22 -14.37
CA LEU A 587 -3.50 11.67 -15.43
C LEU A 587 -2.01 11.66 -15.04
N ILE A 588 -1.56 12.67 -14.30
CA ILE A 588 -0.21 12.73 -13.73
C ILE A 588 -0.04 11.73 -12.56
N LEU A 589 -1.10 11.44 -11.79
CA LEU A 589 -1.10 10.32 -10.81
C LEU A 589 -0.93 8.95 -11.46
N GLY A 590 -1.10 8.83 -12.79
CA GLY A 590 -0.67 7.66 -13.54
C GLY A 590 0.81 7.28 -13.33
N TYR A 591 1.68 8.18 -12.87
CA TYR A 591 3.08 7.88 -12.54
C TYR A 591 3.29 7.16 -11.19
N TRP A 592 2.22 6.81 -10.47
CA TRP A 592 2.28 6.03 -9.24
C TRP A 592 2.32 4.52 -9.50
N HIS A 593 3.46 3.91 -9.16
CA HIS A 593 3.76 2.48 -9.35
C HIS A 593 4.38 1.92 -8.05
N PRO A 594 3.57 1.60 -7.02
CA PRO A 594 4.04 1.03 -5.74
C PRO A 594 4.44 -0.45 -5.87
N ASP A 595 5.11 -0.98 -4.84
CA ASP A 595 5.58 -2.38 -4.77
C ASP A 595 4.41 -3.38 -4.75
N SER A 596 3.49 -3.21 -3.80
CA SER A 596 2.20 -3.92 -3.69
C SER A 596 1.27 -3.21 -2.67
N GLN A 597 0.13 -3.82 -2.35
CA GLN A 597 -0.92 -3.37 -1.40
C GLN A 597 -1.77 -2.12 -1.76
N ASP A 598 -1.32 -1.16 -2.58
CA ASP A 598 -2.21 -0.04 -3.00
C ASP A 598 -3.21 -0.50 -4.07
N ARG A 599 -4.52 -0.32 -3.79
CA ARG A 599 -5.62 -0.56 -4.73
C ARG A 599 -5.67 0.46 -5.86
N PHE A 600 -5.00 1.61 -5.70
CA PHE A 600 -5.06 2.77 -6.59
C PHE A 600 -3.74 2.94 -7.38
N GLU A 601 -3.28 1.88 -8.04
CA GLU A 601 -2.10 1.94 -8.93
C GLU A 601 -2.34 2.78 -10.21
N ALA A 602 -1.28 3.02 -10.99
CA ALA A 602 -1.28 3.75 -12.28
C ALA A 602 -2.48 3.51 -13.21
N TRP A 603 -2.98 2.27 -13.33
CA TRP A 603 -4.12 1.90 -14.19
C TRP A 603 -5.47 2.40 -13.64
N HIS A 604 -5.60 2.54 -12.31
CA HIS A 604 -6.77 3.14 -11.69
C HIS A 604 -6.85 4.65 -12.01
N TRP A 605 -5.78 5.40 -11.73
CA TRP A 605 -5.74 6.86 -11.95
C TRP A 605 -5.84 7.25 -13.42
N THR A 606 -5.15 6.51 -14.31
CA THR A 606 -5.34 6.63 -15.77
C THR A 606 -6.79 6.33 -16.15
N GLY A 607 -7.42 5.35 -15.49
CA GLY A 607 -8.82 5.02 -15.67
C GLY A 607 -9.79 6.17 -15.35
N ILE A 608 -9.59 6.84 -14.21
CA ILE A 608 -10.35 8.05 -13.84
C ILE A 608 -10.14 9.14 -14.89
N ALA A 609 -8.88 9.40 -15.27
CA ALA A 609 -8.54 10.42 -16.29
C ALA A 609 -9.29 10.19 -17.61
N ILE A 610 -9.39 8.94 -18.06
CA ILE A 610 -10.11 8.54 -19.28
C ILE A 610 -11.62 8.78 -19.11
N SER A 611 -12.23 8.29 -18.03
CA SER A 611 -13.67 8.46 -17.80
C SER A 611 -14.07 9.93 -17.67
N MET A 612 -13.32 10.74 -16.91
CA MET A 612 -13.54 12.20 -16.84
C MET A 612 -13.37 12.87 -18.20
N SER A 613 -12.33 12.51 -18.97
CA SER A 613 -12.13 13.02 -20.33
C SER A 613 -13.27 12.63 -21.30
N GLN A 614 -13.88 11.46 -21.11
CA GLN A 614 -15.05 11.02 -21.87
C GLN A 614 -16.29 11.83 -21.50
N CYS A 615 -16.58 12.01 -20.20
CA CYS A 615 -17.69 12.87 -19.72
C CYS A 615 -17.55 14.33 -20.17
N MET A 616 -16.32 14.86 -20.21
CA MET A 616 -16.01 16.20 -20.74
C MET A 616 -16.02 16.28 -22.27
N GLY A 617 -16.19 15.17 -23.00
CA GLY A 617 -16.21 15.15 -24.46
C GLY A 617 -14.85 15.33 -25.15
N LEU A 618 -13.72 15.21 -24.43
CA LEU A 618 -12.37 15.48 -24.97
C LEU A 618 -11.93 14.49 -26.08
N HIS A 619 -12.63 13.36 -26.18
CA HIS A 619 -12.49 12.35 -27.23
C HIS A 619 -13.15 12.73 -28.56
N ARG A 620 -13.89 13.85 -28.61
CA ARG A 620 -14.60 14.34 -29.79
C ARG A 620 -13.93 15.54 -30.43
N SER A 621 -14.17 15.73 -31.73
CA SER A 621 -13.73 16.91 -32.47
C SER A 621 -14.41 18.18 -31.94
N SER A 622 -13.61 19.14 -31.47
CA SER A 622 -14.06 20.52 -31.26
C SER A 622 -14.22 21.31 -32.57
N VAL A 623 -13.89 20.72 -33.71
CA VAL A 623 -13.94 21.33 -35.04
C VAL A 623 -15.21 20.84 -35.75
N GLY A 624 -16.29 21.63 -35.68
CA GLY A 624 -17.51 21.40 -36.46
C GLY A 624 -18.84 21.73 -35.78
N ASP A 625 -18.89 21.91 -34.45
CA ASP A 625 -20.14 22.21 -33.75
C ASP A 625 -20.65 23.62 -34.05
N ARG A 626 -21.55 23.72 -35.04
CA ARG A 626 -22.24 24.96 -35.44
C ARG A 626 -23.14 25.57 -34.36
N ARG A 627 -23.34 24.91 -33.21
CA ARG A 627 -24.22 25.38 -32.12
C ARG A 627 -23.47 26.14 -31.02
N ARG A 628 -22.12 26.18 -31.04
CA ARG A 628 -21.30 26.81 -30.00
C ARG A 628 -20.24 27.74 -30.61
N ALA A 629 -19.74 28.69 -29.82
CA ALA A 629 -18.59 29.50 -30.21
C ALA A 629 -17.32 28.62 -30.30
N PRO A 630 -16.44 28.84 -31.30
CA PRO A 630 -15.18 28.09 -31.41
C PRO A 630 -14.31 28.25 -30.16
N LEU A 631 -13.70 27.15 -29.70
CA LEU A 631 -12.72 27.19 -28.63
C LEU A 631 -11.44 27.93 -29.09
N PRO A 632 -10.79 28.72 -28.20
CA PRO A 632 -9.45 29.26 -28.44
C PRO A 632 -8.44 28.16 -28.82
N ALA A 633 -7.53 28.48 -29.75
CA ALA A 633 -6.61 27.49 -30.32
C ALA A 633 -5.71 26.80 -29.28
N ASP A 634 -5.25 27.54 -28.27
CA ASP A 634 -4.51 27.06 -27.10
C ASP A 634 -5.30 26.03 -26.28
N ARG A 635 -6.61 26.25 -26.09
CA ARG A 635 -7.51 25.27 -25.45
C ARG A 635 -7.73 24.05 -26.33
N VAL A 636 -7.84 24.21 -27.65
CA VAL A 636 -7.96 23.08 -28.59
C VAL A 636 -6.70 22.21 -28.53
N ARG A 637 -5.49 22.79 -28.60
CA ARG A 637 -4.22 22.07 -28.44
C ARG A 637 -4.16 21.33 -27.09
N THR A 638 -4.50 22.02 -26.00
CA THR A 638 -4.48 21.45 -24.64
C THR A 638 -5.45 20.28 -24.47
N VAL A 639 -6.69 20.39 -24.94
CA VAL A 639 -7.68 19.31 -24.91
C VAL A 639 -7.21 18.11 -25.73
N ARG A 640 -6.70 18.36 -26.95
CA ARG A 640 -6.16 17.33 -27.85
C ARG A 640 -4.99 16.59 -27.19
N ARG A 641 -4.02 17.32 -26.60
CA ARG A 641 -2.91 16.74 -25.82
C ARG A 641 -3.38 15.83 -24.71
N ILE A 642 -4.30 16.28 -23.87
CA ILE A 642 -4.80 15.52 -22.72
C ILE A 642 -5.42 14.20 -23.19
N TRP A 643 -6.26 14.22 -24.23
CA TRP A 643 -6.85 12.98 -24.76
C TRP A 643 -5.81 12.00 -25.31
N TRP A 644 -4.85 12.47 -26.11
CA TRP A 644 -3.82 11.58 -26.64
C TRP A 644 -2.82 11.10 -25.57
N CYS A 645 -2.61 11.87 -24.50
CA CYS A 645 -1.89 11.41 -23.30
C CYS A 645 -2.67 10.32 -22.54
N CYS A 646 -4.00 10.47 -22.38
CA CYS A 646 -4.87 9.40 -21.88
C CYS A 646 -4.76 8.13 -22.73
N LEU A 647 -4.76 8.25 -24.06
CA LEU A 647 -4.56 7.10 -24.95
C LEU A 647 -3.18 6.47 -24.78
N VAL A 648 -2.09 7.24 -24.80
CA VAL A 648 -0.72 6.71 -24.58
C VAL A 648 -0.67 5.91 -23.28
N ARG A 649 -1.18 6.47 -22.17
CA ARG A 649 -1.22 5.78 -20.88
C ARG A 649 -2.09 4.52 -20.89
N ASP A 650 -3.26 4.54 -21.55
CA ASP A 650 -4.13 3.36 -21.70
C ASP A 650 -3.40 2.20 -22.41
N ARG A 651 -2.72 2.48 -23.54
CA ARG A 651 -2.03 1.44 -24.32
C ARG A 651 -0.86 0.82 -23.57
N TRP A 652 0.00 1.65 -22.97
CA TRP A 652 1.16 1.16 -22.24
C TRP A 652 0.78 0.46 -20.93
N LEU A 653 -0.27 0.88 -20.24
CA LEU A 653 -0.73 0.17 -19.04
C LEU A 653 -1.51 -1.10 -19.36
N ALA A 654 -2.29 -1.15 -20.45
CA ALA A 654 -2.90 -2.38 -20.94
C ALA A 654 -1.83 -3.46 -21.24
N PHE A 655 -0.76 -3.07 -21.93
CA PHE A 655 0.42 -3.90 -22.19
C PHE A 655 1.13 -4.36 -20.91
N ILE A 656 1.48 -3.42 -20.02
CA ILE A 656 2.26 -3.71 -18.81
C ILE A 656 1.48 -4.52 -17.75
N LYS A 657 0.15 -4.40 -17.70
CA LYS A 657 -0.71 -5.04 -16.69
C LYS A 657 -1.64 -6.12 -17.24
N GLY A 658 -1.55 -6.42 -18.54
CA GLY A 658 -2.43 -7.38 -19.22
C GLY A 658 -3.93 -7.10 -19.05
N ARG A 659 -4.31 -5.82 -18.97
CA ARG A 659 -5.72 -5.43 -18.78
C ARG A 659 -6.31 -4.94 -20.11
N PRO A 660 -7.62 -5.12 -20.32
CA PRO A 660 -8.31 -4.52 -21.46
C PRO A 660 -8.05 -3.00 -21.55
N MET A 661 -7.81 -2.54 -22.78
CA MET A 661 -7.74 -1.13 -23.12
C MET A 661 -9.12 -0.47 -22.91
N ARG A 662 -9.16 0.68 -22.26
CA ARG A 662 -10.40 1.44 -21.99
C ARG A 662 -10.83 2.29 -23.17
N ILE A 663 -9.89 2.76 -24.01
CA ILE A 663 -10.21 3.62 -25.15
C ILE A 663 -10.39 2.79 -26.43
N ASN A 664 -11.63 2.63 -26.90
CA ASN A 664 -11.85 2.28 -28.29
C ASN A 664 -11.61 3.51 -29.19
N LEU A 665 -11.00 3.31 -30.37
CA LEU A 665 -10.71 4.40 -31.31
C LEU A 665 -11.88 4.71 -32.24
N GLU A 666 -12.79 3.76 -32.46
CA GLU A 666 -13.93 3.93 -33.36
C GLU A 666 -14.99 4.89 -32.78
N ASP A 667 -15.00 5.05 -31.45
CA ASP A 667 -15.88 6.00 -30.73
C ASP A 667 -15.32 7.45 -30.71
N CYS A 668 -14.12 7.67 -31.24
CA CYS A 668 -13.38 8.93 -31.19
C CYS A 668 -13.32 9.62 -32.57
N ASP A 669 -13.58 10.93 -32.63
CA ASP A 669 -13.36 11.75 -33.83
C ASP A 669 -12.45 12.98 -33.59
N VAL A 670 -11.81 13.07 -32.42
CA VAL A 670 -10.77 14.07 -32.14
C VAL A 670 -9.56 13.91 -33.09
N PRO A 671 -9.05 15.00 -33.71
CA PRO A 671 -7.91 14.93 -34.62
C PRO A 671 -6.64 14.36 -33.99
N PHE A 672 -5.85 13.66 -34.81
CA PHE A 672 -4.48 13.21 -34.47
C PHE A 672 -3.58 14.42 -34.11
N PRO A 673 -2.63 14.29 -33.17
CA PRO A 673 -1.86 15.43 -32.69
C PRO A 673 -0.74 15.84 -33.65
N GLU A 674 -0.65 17.15 -33.88
CA GLU A 674 0.36 17.84 -34.67
C GLU A 674 1.54 18.23 -33.77
N PRO A 675 2.80 18.33 -34.27
CA PRO A 675 3.93 18.77 -33.45
C PRO A 675 3.74 20.14 -32.77
N SER A 676 2.96 21.03 -33.40
CA SER A 676 2.51 22.33 -32.87
C SER A 676 1.66 22.21 -31.60
N ASP A 677 0.94 21.09 -31.38
CA ASP A 677 0.20 20.84 -30.14
C ASP A 677 1.10 20.87 -28.90
N VAL A 678 2.42 20.68 -29.05
CA VAL A 678 3.42 20.82 -27.96
C VAL A 678 4.39 21.95 -28.23
N ALA A 679 4.85 22.12 -29.47
CA ALA A 679 5.90 23.09 -29.81
C ALA A 679 5.46 24.54 -29.56
N ASP A 680 4.26 24.95 -29.98
CA ASP A 680 3.76 26.32 -29.83
C ASP A 680 3.73 26.78 -28.36
N ASP A 681 3.36 25.87 -27.46
CA ASP A 681 3.24 26.12 -26.03
C ASP A 681 4.62 26.14 -25.35
N LEU A 682 5.58 25.34 -25.83
CA LEU A 682 6.99 25.43 -25.39
C LEU A 682 7.68 26.70 -25.93
N ASP A 683 7.33 27.15 -27.13
CA ASP A 683 7.88 28.36 -27.74
C ASP A 683 7.29 29.65 -27.16
N GLY A 684 6.07 29.60 -26.63
CA GLY A 684 5.46 30.70 -25.89
C GLY A 684 6.03 30.97 -24.49
N ILE A 685 6.97 30.15 -23.99
CA ILE A 685 7.61 30.33 -22.67
C ILE A 685 8.63 31.48 -22.73
N PRO A 686 8.61 32.44 -21.77
CA PRO A 686 9.62 33.50 -21.68
C PRO A 686 11.06 32.95 -21.64
N GLN A 687 11.95 33.54 -22.46
CA GLN A 687 13.30 33.02 -22.73
C GLN A 687 14.14 32.80 -21.46
N GLU A 688 13.98 33.66 -20.46
CA GLU A 688 14.64 33.61 -19.13
C GLU A 688 14.27 32.38 -18.29
N ILE A 689 13.11 31.79 -18.56
CA ILE A 689 12.62 30.54 -17.95
C ILE A 689 12.98 29.38 -18.86
N LYS A 690 12.77 29.55 -20.17
CA LYS A 690 13.04 28.56 -21.22
C LYS A 690 14.45 28.01 -21.12
N GLY A 691 15.47 28.87 -21.02
CA GLY A 691 16.88 28.48 -20.89
C GLY A 691 17.30 27.85 -19.54
N LYS A 692 16.43 27.86 -18.51
CA LYS A 692 16.66 27.13 -17.24
C LYS A 692 15.99 25.75 -17.26
N CYS A 693 14.84 25.68 -17.93
CA CYS A 693 13.93 24.54 -17.88
C CYS A 693 14.15 23.57 -19.04
N LEU A 694 14.08 24.06 -20.27
CA LEU A 694 14.17 23.24 -21.48
C LEU A 694 15.63 23.03 -21.87
N VAL A 695 15.97 21.78 -22.21
CA VAL A 695 17.30 21.37 -22.68
C VAL A 695 17.23 20.75 -24.09
N TYR A 696 16.13 21.01 -24.78
CA TYR A 696 15.70 20.40 -26.04
C TYR A 696 14.92 21.43 -26.87
N SER A 697 14.80 21.20 -28.18
CA SER A 697 13.97 22.01 -29.07
C SER A 697 12.49 21.69 -28.89
N SER A 698 11.66 22.72 -28.92
CA SER A 698 10.18 22.64 -28.93
C SER A 698 9.67 21.75 -30.06
N THR A 699 10.16 22.00 -31.27
CA THR A 699 9.88 21.22 -32.49
C THR A 699 10.24 19.75 -32.35
N VAL A 700 11.41 19.45 -31.77
CA VAL A 700 11.92 18.08 -31.61
C VAL A 700 11.03 17.29 -30.65
N VAL A 701 10.67 17.87 -29.51
CA VAL A 701 9.77 17.21 -28.55
C VAL A 701 8.34 17.08 -29.08
N GLY A 702 7.85 18.07 -29.83
CA GLY A 702 6.54 17.98 -30.50
C GLY A 702 6.49 16.85 -31.54
N GLU A 703 7.49 16.75 -32.41
CA GLU A 703 7.62 15.63 -33.35
C GLU A 703 7.73 14.29 -32.61
N LEU A 704 8.50 14.22 -31.52
CA LEU A 704 8.75 12.97 -30.80
C LEU A 704 7.48 12.47 -30.11
N TRP A 705 6.71 13.37 -29.51
CA TRP A 705 5.45 13.04 -28.86
C TRP A 705 4.38 12.60 -29.88
N SER A 706 4.19 13.33 -30.99
CA SER A 706 3.28 12.88 -32.06
C SER A 706 3.69 11.50 -32.62
N LYS A 707 4.99 11.25 -32.78
CA LYS A 707 5.51 9.91 -33.15
C LYS A 707 5.16 8.87 -32.07
N TYR A 708 5.44 9.12 -30.78
CA TYR A 708 5.14 8.21 -29.66
C TYR A 708 3.64 7.92 -29.49
N VAL A 709 2.76 8.88 -29.79
CA VAL A 709 1.31 8.65 -29.90
C VAL A 709 0.99 7.64 -31.01
N ARG A 710 1.57 7.78 -32.21
CA ARG A 710 1.38 6.81 -33.30
C ARG A 710 1.91 5.41 -32.95
N LEU A 711 3.06 5.32 -32.28
CA LEU A 711 3.60 4.05 -31.76
C LEU A 711 2.65 3.39 -30.75
N SER A 712 2.02 4.20 -29.89
CA SER A 712 1.02 3.71 -28.93
C SER A 712 -0.25 3.20 -29.65
N ILE A 713 -0.67 3.83 -30.75
CA ILE A 713 -1.76 3.32 -31.61
C ILE A 713 -1.38 1.98 -32.27
N LEU A 714 -0.12 1.77 -32.67
CA LEU A 714 0.38 0.48 -33.16
C LEU A 714 0.33 -0.60 -32.08
N LEU A 715 0.86 -0.32 -30.87
CA LEU A 715 0.71 -1.22 -29.71
C LEU A 715 -0.76 -1.60 -29.47
N GLY A 716 -1.66 -0.61 -29.48
CA GLY A 716 -3.10 -0.82 -29.31
C GLY A 716 -3.79 -1.58 -30.44
N ARG A 717 -3.14 -1.79 -31.59
CA ARG A 717 -3.61 -2.73 -32.63
C ARG A 717 -3.08 -4.14 -32.38
N ILE A 718 -1.82 -4.26 -32.00
CA ILE A 718 -1.14 -5.55 -31.74
C ILE A 718 -1.72 -6.25 -30.49
N LEU A 719 -2.00 -5.50 -29.41
CA LEU A 719 -2.73 -6.04 -28.25
C LEU A 719 -4.11 -6.60 -28.64
N ARG A 720 -4.81 -5.97 -29.59
CA ARG A 720 -6.14 -6.38 -30.07
C ARG A 720 -6.10 -7.54 -31.07
N LEU A 721 -4.95 -7.78 -31.68
CA LEU A 721 -4.68 -8.95 -32.52
C LEU A 721 -4.56 -10.17 -31.60
N HIS A 722 -3.66 -10.10 -30.63
CA HIS A 722 -3.36 -11.20 -29.70
C HIS A 722 -4.49 -11.46 -28.68
N SER A 723 -5.38 -10.51 -28.41
CA SER A 723 -6.55 -10.70 -27.54
C SER A 723 -7.74 -11.40 -28.20
N LYS A 724 -7.65 -11.86 -29.45
CA LYS A 724 -8.72 -12.54 -30.19
C LYS A 724 -8.22 -13.89 -30.71
N GLU A 725 -8.42 -14.94 -29.92
CA GLU A 725 -8.08 -16.34 -30.27
C GLU A 725 -6.68 -16.48 -30.90
N ILE A 726 -5.65 -16.58 -30.06
CA ILE A 726 -4.21 -16.66 -30.41
C ILE A 726 -3.93 -17.50 -31.68
N TRP A 727 -4.64 -18.61 -31.83
CA TRP A 727 -4.56 -19.60 -32.90
C TRP A 727 -5.14 -19.19 -34.28
N ARG A 728 -5.64 -17.95 -34.45
CA ARG A 728 -6.29 -17.46 -35.69
C ARG A 728 -5.66 -16.21 -36.31
N THR A 729 -4.49 -15.78 -35.84
CA THR A 729 -3.84 -14.57 -36.37
C THR A 729 -3.17 -14.81 -37.72
N ASP A 730 -3.71 -14.16 -38.77
CA ASP A 730 -3.20 -14.15 -40.14
C ASP A 730 -1.80 -13.53 -40.26
N GLU A 731 -0.86 -14.29 -40.85
CA GLU A 731 0.52 -13.88 -41.11
C GLU A 731 0.62 -12.57 -41.90
N ALA A 732 -0.27 -12.34 -42.86
CA ALA A 732 -0.28 -11.09 -43.63
C ALA A 732 -0.60 -9.87 -42.75
N GLN A 733 -1.43 -10.04 -41.70
CA GLN A 733 -1.71 -9.01 -40.72
C GLN A 733 -0.55 -8.82 -39.72
N ILE A 734 0.27 -9.84 -39.45
CA ILE A 734 1.54 -9.69 -38.71
C ILE A 734 2.53 -8.85 -39.55
N ARG A 735 2.82 -9.29 -40.78
CA ARG A 735 3.80 -8.63 -41.68
C ARG A 735 3.39 -7.19 -42.02
N LYS A 736 2.08 -6.91 -42.13
CA LYS A 736 1.56 -5.54 -42.25
C LYS A 736 1.85 -4.66 -41.04
N ASN A 737 1.67 -5.19 -39.81
CA ASN A 737 2.03 -4.47 -38.59
C ASN A 737 3.56 -4.30 -38.48
N GLU A 738 4.34 -5.29 -38.92
CA GLU A 738 5.81 -5.21 -38.98
C GLU A 738 6.29 -4.10 -39.95
N SER A 739 5.73 -4.02 -41.17
CA SER A 739 6.07 -2.97 -42.13
C SER A 739 5.82 -1.58 -41.56
N GLU A 740 4.62 -1.32 -41.02
CA GLU A 740 4.31 0.00 -40.46
C GLU A 740 5.19 0.35 -39.25
N LEU A 741 5.63 -0.65 -38.48
CA LEU A 741 6.63 -0.50 -37.42
C LEU A 741 8.02 -0.15 -37.97
N GLN A 742 8.51 -0.85 -39.00
CA GLN A 742 9.83 -0.59 -39.62
C GLN A 742 9.87 0.78 -40.34
N GLU A 743 8.80 1.13 -41.06
CA GLU A 743 8.59 2.47 -41.64
C GLU A 743 8.67 3.56 -40.56
N TYR A 744 7.98 3.34 -39.44
CA TYR A 744 7.97 4.26 -38.31
C TYR A 744 9.34 4.36 -37.61
N ASN A 745 10.10 3.26 -37.49
CA ASN A 745 11.47 3.29 -36.95
C ASN A 745 12.43 4.07 -37.87
N THR A 746 12.28 3.90 -39.18
CA THR A 746 13.01 4.70 -40.20
C THR A 746 12.66 6.20 -40.08
N ALA A 747 11.39 6.51 -39.77
CA ALA A 747 10.92 7.86 -39.48
C ALA A 747 11.29 8.39 -38.07
N LEU A 748 11.79 7.54 -37.16
CA LEU A 748 12.41 7.94 -35.90
C LEU A 748 13.90 8.24 -36.07
N ALA A 749 14.61 7.49 -36.93
CA ALA A 749 16.04 7.70 -37.19
C ALA A 749 16.32 9.02 -37.94
N THR A 750 15.36 9.51 -38.73
CA THR A 750 15.44 10.76 -39.50
C THR A 750 14.99 11.98 -38.69
N PHE A 751 15.49 12.10 -37.45
CA PHE A 751 14.95 13.06 -36.48
C PHE A 751 15.43 14.51 -36.71
N GLY A 752 14.53 15.36 -37.19
CA GLY A 752 14.77 16.79 -37.38
C GLY A 752 15.76 17.13 -38.51
N GLN A 753 15.99 18.43 -38.74
CA GLN A 753 16.91 18.93 -39.78
C GLN A 753 18.39 19.02 -39.32
N ARG A 754 18.68 18.66 -38.08
CA ARG A 754 20.03 18.71 -37.46
C ARG A 754 20.23 17.50 -36.55
N PRO A 755 21.49 17.13 -36.22
CA PRO A 755 21.75 16.16 -35.16
C PRO A 755 21.06 16.56 -33.85
N PRO A 756 20.45 15.62 -33.12
CA PRO A 756 19.90 15.86 -31.79
C PRO A 756 21.02 16.13 -30.77
N ASN A 757 20.72 16.89 -29.72
CA ASN A 757 21.59 17.05 -28.56
C ASN A 757 21.45 15.85 -27.60
N GLN A 758 22.30 15.77 -26.56
CA GLN A 758 22.32 14.63 -25.62
C GLN A 758 20.95 14.31 -24.96
N TYR A 759 20.15 15.33 -24.63
CA TYR A 759 18.84 15.15 -24.01
C TYR A 759 17.77 14.79 -25.05
N GLU A 760 17.84 15.38 -26.24
CA GLU A 760 16.97 15.02 -27.37
C GLU A 760 17.19 13.55 -27.77
N GLN A 761 18.45 13.12 -27.86
CA GLN A 761 18.82 11.74 -28.13
C GLN A 761 18.35 10.80 -27.01
N PHE A 762 18.50 11.19 -25.75
CA PHE A 762 18.00 10.43 -24.59
C PHE A 762 16.49 10.14 -24.64
N PHE A 763 15.66 11.10 -25.08
CA PHE A 763 14.23 10.84 -25.28
C PHE A 763 13.95 9.96 -26.52
N VAL A 764 14.73 10.12 -27.60
CA VAL A 764 14.68 9.23 -28.77
C VAL A 764 15.05 7.78 -28.41
N CYS A 765 16.09 7.57 -27.59
CA CYS A 765 16.48 6.27 -27.03
C CYS A 765 15.34 5.64 -26.21
N GLN A 766 14.68 6.43 -25.34
CA GLN A 766 13.52 5.93 -24.59
C GLN A 766 12.37 5.52 -25.52
N VAL A 767 12.06 6.27 -26.57
CA VAL A 767 11.02 5.87 -27.56
C VAL A 767 11.46 4.67 -28.41
N ARG A 768 12.76 4.49 -28.69
CA ARG A 768 13.31 3.30 -29.36
C ARG A 768 13.17 2.04 -28.50
N ILE A 769 13.38 2.10 -27.18
CA ILE A 769 13.11 0.94 -26.28
C ILE A 769 11.64 0.53 -26.33
N HIS A 770 10.71 1.51 -26.33
CA HIS A 770 9.28 1.23 -26.51
C HIS A 770 8.98 0.57 -27.87
N TYR A 771 9.66 0.99 -28.95
CA TYR A 771 9.54 0.35 -30.26
C TYR A 771 10.00 -1.12 -30.24
N GLU A 772 11.18 -1.40 -29.71
CA GLU A 772 11.69 -2.78 -29.63
C GLU A 772 10.81 -3.68 -28.74
N ALA A 773 10.18 -3.12 -27.71
CA ALA A 773 9.23 -3.86 -26.87
C ALA A 773 7.95 -4.25 -27.63
N ILE A 774 7.51 -3.43 -28.58
CA ILE A 774 6.40 -3.76 -29.47
C ILE A 774 6.83 -4.80 -30.51
N MET A 775 8.06 -4.75 -31.02
CA MET A 775 8.63 -5.79 -31.88
C MET A 775 8.67 -7.15 -31.17
N ILE A 776 9.11 -7.19 -29.89
CA ILE A 776 9.03 -8.41 -29.08
C ILE A 776 7.56 -8.86 -28.93
N MET A 777 6.64 -7.95 -28.58
CA MET A 777 5.23 -8.30 -28.36
C MET A 777 4.50 -8.79 -29.62
N LEU A 778 4.86 -8.28 -30.80
CA LEU A 778 4.30 -8.71 -32.08
C LEU A 778 4.57 -10.21 -32.33
N PHE A 779 5.80 -10.64 -32.09
CA PHE A 779 6.26 -12.00 -32.40
C PHE A 779 6.17 -12.99 -31.21
N ARG A 780 6.05 -12.51 -29.96
CA ARG A 780 6.08 -13.34 -28.73
C ARG A 780 5.19 -14.59 -28.77
N PRO A 781 3.93 -14.57 -29.24
CA PRO A 781 3.09 -15.77 -29.25
C PRO A 781 3.68 -16.92 -30.09
N TYR A 782 4.35 -16.62 -31.19
CA TYR A 782 4.89 -17.64 -32.12
C TYR A 782 6.13 -18.38 -31.59
N VAL A 783 6.70 -17.89 -30.48
CA VAL A 783 7.84 -18.50 -29.78
C VAL A 783 7.39 -19.19 -28.48
N LEU A 784 6.14 -18.99 -28.04
CA LEU A 784 5.56 -19.52 -26.79
C LEU A 784 4.28 -20.34 -26.99
N ALA A 785 3.95 -20.73 -28.23
CA ALA A 785 2.74 -21.51 -28.55
C ALA A 785 3.08 -22.93 -28.99
N HIS A 786 2.62 -23.93 -28.22
CA HIS A 786 2.72 -25.35 -28.58
C HIS A 786 1.72 -25.70 -29.69
N PRO A 787 2.15 -26.29 -30.83
CA PRO A 787 1.23 -26.75 -31.87
C PRO A 787 0.48 -28.01 -31.40
N LYS A 788 -0.84 -27.91 -31.22
CA LYS A 788 -1.69 -29.03 -30.73
C LYS A 788 -2.08 -30.05 -31.82
N ASN A 789 -1.68 -29.85 -33.07
CA ASN A 789 -1.98 -30.72 -34.21
C ASN A 789 -0.70 -31.19 -34.94
N PRO A 790 -0.45 -32.49 -35.11
CA PRO A 790 0.70 -33.02 -35.85
C PRO A 790 0.55 -32.94 -37.40
N VAL A 791 -0.23 -31.98 -37.89
CA VAL A 791 -0.50 -31.76 -39.33
C VAL A 791 -0.02 -30.37 -39.78
N GLU A 792 0.48 -29.54 -38.85
CA GLU A 792 0.84 -28.13 -39.06
C GLU A 792 2.37 -27.90 -39.15
N GLU A 793 3.12 -28.83 -39.76
CA GLU A 793 4.57 -28.71 -40.03
C GLU A 793 4.96 -27.45 -40.86
N VAL A 794 3.97 -26.79 -41.46
CA VAL A 794 4.07 -25.57 -42.27
C VAL A 794 4.67 -24.38 -41.51
N SER A 795 4.64 -24.36 -40.17
CA SER A 795 5.00 -23.18 -39.35
C SER A 795 6.50 -23.03 -39.01
N SER A 796 7.33 -24.05 -39.26
CA SER A 796 8.72 -24.11 -38.77
C SER A 796 9.62 -22.93 -39.19
N SER A 797 9.48 -22.45 -40.43
CA SER A 797 10.26 -21.31 -40.94
C SER A 797 9.86 -19.98 -40.29
N PHE A 798 8.56 -19.76 -40.07
CA PHE A 798 8.05 -18.53 -39.46
C PHE A 798 8.38 -18.44 -37.97
N GLN A 799 8.37 -19.56 -37.23
CA GLN A 799 8.82 -19.60 -35.84
C GLN A 799 10.32 -19.27 -35.70
N VAL A 800 11.16 -19.71 -36.65
CA VAL A 800 12.57 -19.33 -36.70
C VAL A 800 12.74 -17.84 -37.02
N GLU A 801 11.99 -17.29 -37.99
CA GLU A 801 11.98 -15.85 -38.27
C GLU A 801 11.57 -15.04 -37.03
N ALA A 802 10.44 -15.38 -36.40
CA ALA A 802 9.94 -14.74 -35.18
C ALA A 802 10.98 -14.77 -34.04
N THR A 803 11.62 -15.91 -33.81
CA THR A 803 12.67 -16.06 -32.79
C THR A 803 13.88 -15.16 -33.08
N GLN A 804 14.30 -15.05 -34.34
CA GLN A 804 15.38 -14.14 -34.74
C GLN A 804 14.99 -12.67 -34.53
N LYS A 805 13.76 -12.28 -34.85
CA LYS A 805 13.26 -10.90 -34.69
C LYS A 805 13.19 -10.49 -33.21
N ILE A 806 12.70 -11.39 -32.34
CA ILE A 806 12.67 -11.16 -30.89
C ILE A 806 14.08 -11.01 -30.32
N ARG A 807 15.02 -11.91 -30.69
CA ARG A 807 16.43 -11.78 -30.26
C ARG A 807 17.05 -10.48 -30.77
N ALA A 808 16.80 -10.09 -32.02
CA ALA A 808 17.29 -8.83 -32.58
C ALA A 808 16.79 -7.62 -31.78
N ALA A 809 15.48 -7.57 -31.48
CA ALA A 809 14.89 -6.50 -30.67
C ALA A 809 15.46 -6.44 -29.24
N ALA A 810 15.63 -7.60 -28.57
CA ALA A 810 16.26 -7.67 -27.25
C ALA A 810 17.74 -7.21 -27.28
N ASN A 811 18.47 -7.47 -28.36
CA ASN A 811 19.84 -7.00 -28.53
C ASN A 811 19.89 -5.50 -28.85
N ASN A 812 18.96 -4.98 -29.65
CA ASN A 812 18.84 -3.56 -29.93
C ASN A 812 18.52 -2.78 -28.66
N MET A 813 17.68 -3.29 -27.75
CA MET A 813 17.48 -2.69 -26.43
C MET A 813 18.81 -2.51 -25.70
N ASN A 814 19.65 -3.55 -25.60
CA ASN A 814 20.95 -3.46 -24.95
C ASN A 814 21.84 -2.36 -25.56
N ASN A 815 21.93 -2.29 -26.88
CA ASN A 815 22.67 -1.22 -27.57
C ASN A 815 22.12 0.17 -27.20
N ILE A 816 20.80 0.31 -26.99
CA ILE A 816 20.18 1.58 -26.56
C ILE A 816 20.42 1.85 -25.05
N LEU A 817 20.57 0.82 -24.21
CA LEU A 817 20.98 1.01 -22.82
C LEU A 817 22.44 1.51 -22.74
N GLU A 818 23.35 0.93 -23.52
CA GLU A 818 24.74 1.41 -23.64
C GLU A 818 24.77 2.86 -24.12
N GLU A 819 23.92 3.23 -25.07
CA GLU A 819 23.75 4.61 -25.53
C GLU A 819 23.27 5.53 -24.40
N ILE A 820 22.22 5.17 -23.65
CA ILE A 820 21.72 5.96 -22.49
C ILE A 820 22.79 6.06 -21.37
N MET A 821 23.58 5.01 -21.15
CA MET A 821 24.69 5.02 -20.19
C MET A 821 25.83 5.94 -20.67
N SER A 822 26.14 5.96 -21.97
CA SER A 822 27.15 6.86 -22.54
C SER A 822 26.75 8.35 -22.50
N LEU A 823 25.46 8.64 -22.38
CA LEU A 823 24.91 9.99 -22.21
C LEU A 823 24.92 10.48 -20.75
N ASP A 824 25.23 9.61 -19.77
CA ASP A 824 25.18 9.88 -18.32
C ASP A 824 23.80 10.36 -17.82
N LEU A 825 22.72 9.75 -18.34
CA LEU A 825 21.33 10.15 -18.03
C LEU A 825 20.46 9.02 -17.45
N VAL A 826 21.06 7.93 -16.95
CA VAL A 826 20.35 6.75 -16.42
C VAL A 826 19.37 7.12 -15.29
N GLU A 827 19.75 8.01 -14.36
CA GLU A 827 18.86 8.36 -13.23
C GLU A 827 17.60 9.15 -13.63
N PHE A 828 17.55 9.68 -14.85
CA PHE A 828 16.42 10.46 -15.37
C PHE A 828 15.44 9.63 -16.21
N VAL A 829 15.67 8.33 -16.35
CA VAL A 829 14.85 7.42 -17.18
C VAL A 829 13.42 7.33 -16.64
N SER A 830 12.44 7.36 -17.55
CA SER A 830 11.02 7.25 -17.22
C SER A 830 10.68 5.88 -16.64
N PRO A 831 9.80 5.77 -15.61
CA PRO A 831 9.37 4.48 -15.08
C PRO A 831 8.65 3.60 -16.12
N ALA A 832 8.20 4.18 -17.23
CA ALA A 832 7.61 3.44 -18.35
C ALA A 832 8.60 2.47 -19.03
N ILE A 833 9.92 2.65 -18.86
CA ILE A 833 10.97 1.81 -19.48
C ILE A 833 11.20 0.49 -18.74
N ILE A 834 10.83 0.41 -17.46
CA ILE A 834 11.15 -0.74 -16.57
C ILE A 834 10.53 -2.04 -17.11
N SER A 835 9.27 -2.01 -17.51
CA SER A 835 8.54 -3.20 -17.98
C SER A 835 8.89 -3.61 -19.43
N PRO A 836 9.07 -2.69 -20.40
CA PRO A 836 9.76 -2.96 -21.66
C PRO A 836 11.09 -3.71 -21.48
N LEU A 837 11.93 -3.28 -20.53
CA LEU A 837 13.23 -3.89 -20.27
C LEU A 837 13.13 -5.35 -19.76
N ILE A 838 12.10 -5.67 -18.96
CA ILE A 838 11.84 -7.05 -18.51
C ILE A 838 11.69 -8.02 -19.69
N LEU A 839 11.13 -7.59 -20.83
CA LEU A 839 10.97 -8.46 -22.00
C LEU A 839 12.31 -8.84 -22.65
N ALA A 840 13.26 -7.92 -22.72
CA ALA A 840 14.62 -8.25 -23.16
C ALA A 840 15.35 -9.12 -22.11
N MET A 841 15.15 -8.85 -20.82
CA MET A 841 15.72 -9.68 -19.74
C MET A 841 15.21 -11.14 -19.79
N GLN A 842 13.93 -11.36 -20.07
CA GLN A 842 13.36 -12.70 -20.29
C GLN A 842 14.05 -13.43 -21.46
N MET A 843 14.32 -12.73 -22.56
CA MET A 843 14.98 -13.32 -23.73
C MET A 843 16.46 -13.61 -23.50
N HIS A 844 17.18 -12.72 -22.82
CA HIS A 844 18.58 -12.96 -22.45
C HIS A 844 18.71 -14.10 -21.44
N LEU A 845 17.75 -14.25 -20.51
CA LEU A 845 17.65 -15.37 -19.58
C LEU A 845 17.34 -16.70 -20.31
N LEU A 846 16.52 -16.68 -21.37
CA LEU A 846 16.32 -17.85 -22.24
C LEU A 846 17.61 -18.21 -22.99
N ASP A 847 18.34 -17.23 -23.53
CA ASP A 847 19.64 -17.47 -24.17
C ASP A 847 20.69 -17.99 -23.17
N CYS A 848 20.64 -17.60 -21.89
CA CYS A 848 21.48 -18.19 -20.83
C CYS A 848 21.30 -19.71 -20.71
N LYS A 849 20.07 -20.23 -20.89
CA LYS A 849 19.76 -21.68 -20.87
C LYS A 849 20.26 -22.44 -22.11
N SER A 850 20.75 -21.77 -23.14
CA SER A 850 21.21 -22.42 -24.37
C SER A 850 22.39 -23.36 -24.14
N GLN A 851 22.32 -24.57 -24.69
CA GLN A 851 23.44 -25.53 -24.70
C GLN A 851 24.63 -25.02 -25.52
N THR A 852 24.40 -24.13 -26.49
CA THR A 852 25.45 -23.52 -27.29
C THR A 852 26.24 -22.51 -26.44
N ARG A 853 27.44 -22.91 -25.99
CA ARG A 853 28.28 -22.16 -25.02
C ARG A 853 28.52 -20.69 -25.38
N SER A 854 28.56 -20.34 -26.67
CA SER A 854 28.69 -18.94 -27.13
C SER A 854 27.39 -18.14 -26.92
N ILE A 855 26.23 -18.71 -27.24
CA ILE A 855 24.91 -18.10 -27.01
C ILE A 855 24.67 -17.92 -25.52
N SER A 856 24.92 -18.95 -24.70
CA SER A 856 24.75 -18.86 -23.25
C SER A 856 25.63 -17.77 -22.63
N ARG A 857 26.93 -17.71 -22.97
CA ARG A 857 27.84 -16.65 -22.49
C ARG A 857 27.38 -15.25 -22.91
N LEU A 858 26.88 -15.11 -24.14
CA LEU A 858 26.41 -13.82 -24.66
C LEU A 858 25.09 -13.40 -24.01
N GLY A 859 24.18 -14.35 -23.73
CA GLY A 859 22.97 -14.15 -22.94
C GLY A 859 23.28 -13.67 -21.52
N HIS A 860 24.23 -14.32 -20.83
CA HIS A 860 24.67 -13.90 -19.49
C HIS A 860 25.23 -12.47 -19.49
N HIS A 861 26.07 -12.11 -20.46
CA HIS A 861 26.62 -10.77 -20.59
C HIS A 861 25.54 -9.71 -20.86
N ARG A 862 24.59 -10.00 -21.76
CA ARG A 862 23.47 -9.10 -22.08
C ARG A 862 22.48 -8.94 -20.94
N LEU A 863 22.17 -10.02 -20.22
CA LEU A 863 21.35 -9.96 -19.01
C LEU A 863 22.06 -9.13 -17.92
N GLN A 864 23.38 -9.24 -17.79
CA GLN A 864 24.16 -8.46 -16.82
C GLN A 864 24.10 -6.95 -17.09
N LEU A 865 24.14 -6.51 -18.35
CA LEU A 865 23.94 -5.09 -18.69
C LEU A 865 22.56 -4.60 -18.23
N CYS A 866 21.50 -5.37 -18.52
CA CYS A 866 20.15 -5.02 -18.08
C CYS A 866 20.05 -5.00 -16.55
N MET A 867 20.72 -5.92 -15.85
CA MET A 867 20.81 -5.95 -14.39
C MET A 867 21.54 -4.73 -13.82
N MET A 868 22.61 -4.25 -14.45
CA MET A 868 23.28 -3.00 -14.07
C MET A 868 22.33 -1.79 -14.22
N PHE A 869 21.58 -1.71 -15.32
CA PHE A 869 20.61 -0.64 -15.55
C PHE A 869 19.46 -0.66 -14.51
N GLN A 870 18.94 -1.84 -14.15
CA GLN A 870 17.96 -1.98 -13.06
C GLN A 870 18.56 -1.65 -11.69
N ALA A 871 19.86 -1.88 -11.47
CA ALA A 871 20.55 -1.61 -10.20
C ALA A 871 20.64 -0.10 -9.87
N GLU A 872 20.76 0.76 -10.87
CA GLU A 872 20.66 2.22 -10.71
C GLU A 872 19.21 2.65 -10.42
N LEU A 873 18.25 2.04 -11.13
CA LEU A 873 16.84 2.44 -11.07
C LEU A 873 16.09 1.96 -9.81
N LYS A 874 16.50 0.85 -9.18
CA LYS A 874 15.79 0.26 -8.01
C LYS A 874 15.63 1.20 -6.82
N ASN A 875 16.56 2.14 -6.63
CA ASN A 875 16.49 3.13 -5.55
C ASN A 875 15.42 4.20 -5.80
N THR A 876 15.03 4.39 -7.07
CA THR A 876 14.05 5.37 -7.53
C THR A 876 12.67 4.74 -7.75
N TYR A 877 12.61 3.50 -8.23
CA TYR A 877 11.38 2.84 -8.67
C TYR A 877 11.24 1.41 -8.10
N TRP A 878 10.09 1.12 -7.47
CA TRP A 878 9.77 -0.21 -6.93
C TRP A 878 9.74 -1.31 -8.00
N GLY A 879 9.22 -1.04 -9.19
CA GLY A 879 9.23 -2.02 -10.29
C GLY A 879 10.63 -2.48 -10.73
N ALA A 880 11.63 -1.59 -10.66
CA ALA A 880 13.02 -1.93 -10.97
C ALA A 880 13.67 -2.76 -9.85
N ASP A 881 13.27 -2.50 -8.60
CA ASP A 881 13.68 -3.23 -7.40
C ASP A 881 13.18 -4.69 -7.42
N GLY A 882 11.87 -4.87 -7.66
CA GLY A 882 11.27 -6.20 -7.84
C GLY A 882 11.85 -6.96 -9.03
N ALA A 883 12.03 -6.30 -10.18
CA ALA A 883 12.65 -6.90 -11.36
C ALA A 883 14.11 -7.33 -11.09
N PHE A 884 14.92 -6.47 -10.45
CA PHE A 884 16.30 -6.80 -10.10
C PHE A 884 16.35 -8.03 -9.17
N ARG A 885 15.53 -8.09 -8.11
CA ARG A 885 15.47 -9.24 -7.21
C ARG A 885 15.07 -10.54 -7.93
N LEU A 886 14.04 -10.49 -8.78
CA LEU A 886 13.54 -11.65 -9.52
C LEU A 886 14.60 -12.22 -10.48
N PHE A 887 15.24 -11.36 -11.29
CA PHE A 887 16.25 -11.83 -12.25
C PHE A 887 17.57 -12.24 -11.58
N GLN A 888 17.94 -11.64 -10.44
CA GLN A 888 19.06 -12.14 -9.63
C GLN A 888 18.79 -13.57 -9.15
N GLN A 889 17.63 -13.85 -8.56
CA GLN A 889 17.26 -15.20 -8.11
C GLN A 889 17.23 -16.21 -9.27
N ALA A 890 16.79 -15.80 -10.46
CA ALA A 890 16.83 -16.64 -11.66
C ALA A 890 18.27 -16.97 -12.10
N GLN A 891 19.18 -15.99 -12.10
CA GLN A 891 20.60 -16.23 -12.37
C GLN A 891 21.23 -17.16 -11.31
N GLU A 892 20.87 -17.02 -10.04
CA GLU A 892 21.35 -17.89 -8.96
C GLU A 892 20.79 -19.33 -9.07
N LYS A 893 19.54 -19.55 -9.50
CA LYS A 893 19.02 -20.91 -9.80
C LYS A 893 19.80 -21.51 -10.97
N LEU A 894 20.01 -20.77 -12.07
CA LEU A 894 20.83 -21.23 -13.21
C LEU A 894 22.29 -21.54 -12.86
N ALA A 895 22.90 -20.82 -11.92
CA ALA A 895 24.26 -21.10 -11.46
C ALA A 895 24.36 -22.42 -10.67
N ARG A 896 23.38 -22.68 -9.79
CA ARG A 896 23.25 -23.96 -9.05
C ARG A 896 23.03 -25.14 -10.02
N THR A 897 22.05 -25.01 -10.91
CA THR A 897 21.79 -25.91 -12.05
C THR A 897 23.05 -26.30 -12.83
N ALA A 898 23.93 -25.33 -13.13
CA ALA A 898 25.16 -25.57 -13.88
C ALA A 898 26.20 -26.32 -13.03
N ALA A 899 26.39 -25.93 -11.77
CA ALA A 899 27.32 -26.57 -10.85
C ALA A 899 26.93 -28.02 -10.53
N GLU A 900 25.63 -28.29 -10.33
CA GLU A 900 25.08 -29.64 -10.16
C GLU A 900 25.37 -30.53 -11.36
N ARG A 901 25.12 -30.02 -12.59
CA ARG A 901 25.40 -30.72 -13.84
C ARG A 901 26.90 -30.95 -14.10
N GLU A 902 27.78 -30.06 -13.67
CA GLU A 902 29.24 -30.27 -13.74
C GLU A 902 29.74 -31.25 -12.66
N ALA A 903 29.23 -31.17 -11.44
CA ALA A 903 29.55 -32.10 -10.35
C ALA A 903 29.13 -33.54 -10.70
N HIS A 904 27.93 -33.74 -11.24
CA HIS A 904 27.45 -35.06 -11.66
C HIS A 904 28.36 -35.68 -12.72
N LYS A 905 28.77 -34.89 -13.72
CA LYS A 905 29.75 -35.32 -14.75
C LYS A 905 31.12 -35.64 -14.17
N ALA A 906 31.59 -34.91 -13.17
CA ALA A 906 32.84 -35.20 -12.50
C ALA A 906 32.78 -36.55 -11.77
N THR A 907 31.70 -36.85 -11.05
CA THR A 907 31.50 -38.15 -10.39
C THR A 907 31.47 -39.30 -11.39
N THR A 908 30.72 -39.18 -12.50
CA THR A 908 30.68 -40.24 -13.54
C THR A 908 32.05 -40.51 -14.15
N LEU A 909 32.90 -39.48 -14.32
CA LEU A 909 34.27 -39.65 -14.81
C LEU A 909 35.18 -40.34 -13.79
N VAL A 910 34.98 -40.09 -12.49
CA VAL A 910 35.70 -40.78 -11.41
C VAL A 910 35.30 -42.26 -11.37
N ASP A 911 34.01 -42.59 -11.44
CA ASP A 911 33.55 -43.99 -11.43
C ASP A 911 34.03 -44.77 -12.67
N LEU A 912 34.07 -44.13 -13.85
CA LEU A 912 34.70 -44.71 -15.05
C LEU A 912 36.20 -44.98 -14.86
N SER A 913 36.92 -44.10 -14.16
CA SER A 913 38.35 -44.31 -13.85
C SER A 913 38.59 -45.40 -12.80
N ASN A 914 37.73 -45.51 -11.80
CA ASN A 914 37.76 -46.60 -10.81
C ASN A 914 37.40 -47.97 -11.43
N SER A 915 36.63 -47.97 -12.52
CA SER A 915 36.18 -49.19 -13.22
C SER A 915 37.21 -49.79 -14.19
N THR A 916 38.43 -49.23 -14.30
CA THR A 916 39.45 -49.69 -15.27
C THR A 916 40.70 -50.35 -14.67
N GLU A 917 40.84 -50.45 -13.34
CA GLU A 917 41.85 -51.31 -12.71
C GLU A 917 41.35 -52.75 -12.52
N LEU A 918 41.32 -53.55 -13.61
CA LEU A 918 41.54 -55.01 -13.60
C LEU A 918 41.44 -55.62 -15.02
N LEU A 919 42.55 -55.63 -15.78
CA LEU A 919 43.01 -56.77 -16.60
C LEU A 919 44.28 -56.41 -17.42
N HIS A 920 45.34 -57.18 -17.21
CA HIS A 920 46.59 -57.23 -17.98
C HIS A 920 46.74 -58.66 -18.55
N PRO A 921 47.66 -58.94 -19.50
CA PRO A 921 48.04 -58.13 -20.68
C PRO A 921 48.23 -59.01 -21.95
N GLU A 922 48.09 -58.47 -23.18
CA GLU A 922 48.88 -58.95 -24.33
C GLU A 922 48.83 -58.02 -25.57
N ALA A 923 49.61 -58.37 -26.60
CA ALA A 923 49.65 -57.76 -27.94
C ALA A 923 50.04 -56.27 -28.04
N VAL A 924 51.33 -55.95 -27.81
CA VAL A 924 51.95 -54.70 -28.27
C VAL A 924 52.17 -54.73 -29.79
N SER A 925 51.76 -53.68 -30.51
CA SER A 925 52.44 -53.27 -31.75
C SER A 925 52.29 -51.77 -32.03
N THR A 926 53.34 -51.21 -32.63
CA THR A 926 53.57 -49.80 -33.03
C THR A 926 52.42 -49.17 -33.84
N THR A 927 52.20 -47.85 -33.84
CA THR A 927 53.16 -46.84 -34.35
C THR A 927 52.87 -45.40 -33.89
N ILE A 928 53.91 -44.57 -33.77
CA ILE A 928 53.87 -43.13 -33.46
C ILE A 928 53.84 -42.30 -34.77
N ALA A 929 52.97 -41.29 -34.89
CA ALA A 929 53.14 -40.21 -35.86
C ALA A 929 52.42 -38.89 -35.48
N HIS A 930 53.01 -37.77 -35.91
CA HIS A 930 52.51 -36.39 -35.80
C HIS A 930 51.50 -36.01 -36.91
N THR A 931 51.12 -34.72 -36.90
CA THR A 931 50.52 -33.85 -37.96
C THR A 931 49.02 -33.59 -37.77
N THR A 932 48.53 -32.39 -37.39
CA THR A 932 48.68 -30.96 -37.81
C THR A 932 47.70 -30.52 -38.91
N SER A 933 47.31 -29.24 -38.81
CA SER A 933 46.75 -28.35 -39.86
C SER A 933 45.33 -28.61 -40.42
N ASN A 934 44.46 -27.63 -40.11
CA ASN A 934 43.71 -26.80 -41.07
C ASN A 934 42.40 -27.25 -41.77
N ASP A 935 41.47 -26.29 -41.73
CA ASP A 935 40.67 -25.72 -42.83
C ASP A 935 39.27 -26.26 -43.24
N PHE A 936 38.29 -25.36 -43.06
CA PHE A 936 37.05 -25.08 -43.81
C PHE A 936 36.13 -26.22 -44.31
N SER A 937 34.87 -26.20 -43.83
CA SER A 937 33.69 -25.85 -44.66
C SER A 937 32.44 -25.62 -43.78
N PRO A 938 31.50 -24.70 -44.12
CA PRO A 938 30.27 -24.49 -43.33
C PRO A 938 29.07 -25.27 -43.86
N SER A 939 28.30 -25.89 -42.95
CA SER A 939 26.87 -26.17 -43.10
C SER A 939 26.25 -26.64 -41.77
N GLU A 940 24.92 -26.64 -41.70
CA GLU A 940 24.10 -27.26 -40.65
C GLU A 940 24.31 -26.76 -39.21
N MET A 941 23.74 -25.58 -38.93
CA MET A 941 23.27 -25.23 -37.58
C MET A 941 22.10 -26.15 -37.19
N LEU A 942 22.40 -27.36 -36.69
CA LEU A 942 21.42 -28.15 -35.96
C LEU A 942 21.03 -27.42 -34.67
N LEU A 943 19.74 -27.11 -34.54
CA LEU A 943 19.14 -26.75 -33.26
C LEU A 943 19.21 -27.99 -32.34
N PRO A 944 19.46 -27.82 -31.03
CA PRO A 944 19.44 -28.96 -30.11
C PRO A 944 18.03 -29.57 -30.04
N SER A 945 17.94 -30.88 -29.79
CA SER A 945 16.65 -31.57 -29.68
C SER A 945 15.90 -31.16 -28.41
N VAL A 946 14.60 -31.48 -28.39
CA VAL A 946 13.69 -31.15 -27.28
C VAL A 946 14.12 -31.85 -25.99
N ASP A 947 14.66 -33.06 -26.07
CA ASP A 947 15.01 -33.90 -24.90
C ASP A 947 16.15 -33.30 -24.06
N ASP A 948 17.15 -32.69 -24.70
CA ASP A 948 18.24 -31.98 -24.02
C ASP A 948 17.80 -30.62 -23.42
N ILE A 949 16.55 -30.20 -23.66
CA ILE A 949 15.92 -29.01 -23.06
C ILE A 949 15.03 -29.41 -21.86
N LEU A 950 14.32 -30.54 -21.94
CA LEU A 950 13.34 -30.97 -20.93
C LEU A 950 13.95 -31.40 -19.59
N ASN A 951 15.18 -31.93 -19.57
CA ASN A 951 15.87 -32.36 -18.34
C ASN A 951 16.43 -31.18 -17.50
N PHE A 952 15.61 -30.19 -17.17
CA PHE A 952 15.84 -29.40 -15.96
C PHE A 952 14.53 -29.00 -15.28
N ASP A 953 14.23 -29.71 -14.19
CA ASP A 953 13.06 -29.47 -13.36
C ASP A 953 13.11 -28.07 -12.70
N PHE A 954 11.96 -27.42 -12.63
CA PHE A 954 11.78 -26.13 -11.98
C PHE A 954 10.93 -26.18 -10.71
N THR A 955 10.48 -27.38 -10.27
CA THR A 955 9.98 -27.60 -8.91
C THR A 955 10.90 -26.95 -7.88
N PHE A 956 10.30 -26.49 -6.79
CA PHE A 956 11.00 -26.20 -5.55
C PHE A 956 10.91 -27.46 -4.68
N ALA A 957 12.03 -27.83 -4.06
CA ALA A 957 12.24 -29.19 -3.57
C ALA A 957 11.35 -29.58 -2.37
N ASP A 958 11.32 -30.90 -2.13
CA ASP A 958 10.62 -31.65 -1.07
C ASP A 958 10.60 -30.92 0.30
N PRO A 959 9.46 -30.85 1.03
CA PRO A 959 9.34 -30.03 2.26
C PRO A 959 10.18 -30.44 3.50
N GLN A 960 11.08 -31.43 3.40
CA GLN A 960 11.53 -32.20 4.58
C GLN A 960 12.76 -31.65 5.34
N ASP A 961 13.43 -30.60 4.86
CA ASP A 961 14.62 -30.02 5.53
C ASP A 961 14.30 -28.86 6.51
N PHE A 962 13.02 -28.68 6.88
CA PHE A 962 12.62 -27.81 8.00
C PHE A 962 11.91 -28.63 9.11
N PRO A 963 12.17 -28.35 10.40
CA PRO A 963 11.58 -29.13 11.50
C PRO A 963 10.07 -28.91 11.61
N ILE A 964 9.33 -29.99 11.38
CA ILE A 964 7.86 -30.05 11.33
C ILE A 964 7.24 -29.91 12.74
N ASN A 965 6.07 -29.26 12.81
CA ASN A 965 4.97 -29.66 13.69
C ASN A 965 3.64 -29.33 12.97
N ASP A 966 2.85 -30.36 12.73
CA ASP A 966 1.81 -30.42 11.68
C ASP A 966 0.64 -29.44 11.82
N ILE A 967 0.25 -28.80 10.70
CA ILE A 967 -1.16 -28.58 10.32
C ILE A 967 -1.31 -28.91 8.82
N ASP A 968 -2.45 -29.51 8.47
CA ASP A 968 -2.77 -30.12 7.18
C ASP A 968 -2.93 -29.10 6.02
N TYR A 969 -2.59 -29.53 4.79
CA TYR A 969 -2.61 -28.72 3.56
C TYR A 969 -3.68 -29.23 2.58
N SER A 970 -4.95 -28.86 2.79
CA SER A 970 -6.03 -29.22 1.86
C SER A 970 -7.19 -28.22 1.74
N ASP A 971 -6.93 -26.95 1.43
CA ASP A 971 -7.79 -26.22 0.48
C ASP A 971 -7.01 -25.10 -0.25
N ASN A 972 -7.48 -24.73 -1.44
CA ASN A 972 -6.74 -23.89 -2.40
C ASN A 972 -7.12 -22.39 -2.35
N GLY A 973 -6.13 -21.50 -2.45
CA GLY A 973 -6.40 -20.08 -2.79
C GLY A 973 -5.32 -19.07 -2.41
N SER A 974 -4.17 -19.05 -3.12
CA SER A 974 -3.12 -18.03 -2.90
C SER A 974 -2.31 -17.67 -4.16
N ASP A 975 -2.97 -17.10 -5.18
CA ASP A 975 -2.29 -16.67 -6.41
C ASP A 975 -1.47 -15.38 -6.21
N LEU A 976 -0.17 -15.46 -6.47
CA LEU A 976 0.76 -14.32 -6.51
C LEU A 976 0.62 -13.55 -7.85
N HIS A 977 -0.56 -12.97 -8.09
CA HIS A 977 -0.95 -12.34 -9.36
C HIS A 977 -0.06 -11.17 -9.82
N LEU A 978 1.06 -11.49 -10.46
CA LEU A 978 1.92 -10.58 -11.21
C LEU A 978 1.32 -10.34 -12.62
N ASN A 979 0.05 -9.92 -12.65
CA ASN A 979 -0.77 -9.85 -13.86
C ASN A 979 -0.19 -8.89 -14.91
N SER A 980 0.35 -9.47 -16.00
CA SER A 980 0.96 -8.78 -17.14
C SER A 980 0.81 -9.52 -18.49
N PHE A 981 -0.37 -10.13 -18.73
CA PHE A 981 -0.75 -10.86 -19.97
C PHE A 981 0.12 -12.07 -20.35
N LEU A 982 0.91 -12.58 -19.41
CA LEU A 982 1.46 -13.93 -19.34
C LEU A 982 2.10 -14.04 -17.95
N GLY A 983 1.55 -14.87 -17.07
CA GLY A 983 2.06 -15.08 -15.71
C GLY A 983 3.40 -15.82 -15.69
N LEU A 984 4.04 -15.91 -14.51
CA LEU A 984 5.09 -16.92 -14.30
C LEU A 984 4.49 -18.33 -14.40
N ASP A 985 3.23 -18.46 -13.99
CA ASP A 985 2.52 -19.71 -13.85
C ASP A 985 2.14 -20.29 -15.22
N GLU A 986 1.72 -19.45 -16.18
CA GLU A 986 1.58 -19.85 -17.59
C GLU A 986 2.93 -20.21 -18.24
N PHE A 987 4.06 -19.67 -17.76
CA PHE A 987 5.40 -20.06 -18.21
C PHE A 987 5.86 -21.39 -17.61
N ASN A 988 5.41 -21.73 -16.39
CA ASN A 988 5.64 -23.03 -15.77
C ASN A 988 4.70 -24.10 -16.38
N GLU A 989 3.41 -23.81 -16.54
CA GLU A 989 2.42 -24.69 -17.19
C GLU A 989 2.82 -24.97 -18.66
N PHE A 990 3.41 -24.00 -19.36
CA PHE A 990 4.01 -24.19 -20.69
C PHE A 990 5.18 -25.20 -20.68
N VAL A 991 5.96 -25.28 -19.60
CA VAL A 991 7.07 -26.24 -19.43
C VAL A 991 6.55 -27.62 -18.98
N GLU A 992 5.54 -27.66 -18.12
CA GLU A 992 4.96 -28.89 -17.56
C GLU A 992 4.04 -29.61 -18.57
N THR A 993 3.13 -28.90 -19.23
CA THR A 993 2.20 -29.53 -20.19
C THR A 993 2.87 -30.05 -21.46
N SER A 994 4.12 -29.64 -21.76
CA SER A 994 4.94 -30.24 -22.83
C SER A 994 5.55 -31.61 -22.49
N GLN A 995 5.47 -32.07 -21.25
CA GLN A 995 6.00 -33.39 -20.84
C GLN A 995 5.02 -34.56 -21.08
N ALA A 996 3.78 -34.28 -21.49
CA ALA A 996 2.64 -35.17 -21.26
C ALA A 996 2.04 -35.90 -22.49
N VAL A 997 2.76 -36.04 -23.62
CA VAL A 997 2.46 -37.07 -24.65
C VAL A 997 3.74 -37.56 -25.34
N PHE A 998 4.20 -38.77 -25.01
CA PHE A 998 4.57 -39.85 -25.97
C PHE A 998 5.01 -41.10 -25.18
N PRO A 999 4.50 -42.31 -25.49
CA PRO A 999 4.98 -43.55 -24.88
C PRO A 999 6.07 -44.24 -25.72
N THR A 1000 7.20 -44.55 -25.06
CA THR A 1000 8.28 -45.50 -25.45
C THR A 1000 8.85 -45.41 -26.86
#